data_AF-A0A1T5J9Y8-F1
#
_entry.id   AF-A0A1T5J9Y8-F1
#
_cell.length_a   1.000
_cell.length_b   1.000
_cell.length_c   1.000
_cell.angle_alpha   90.00
_cell.angle_beta   90.00
_cell.angle_gamma   90.00
#
_symmetry.space_group_name_H-M   'P 1'
#
loop_
_entity.id
_entity.type
_entity.pdbx_description
1 polymer ?
#
loop_
_entity_poly.entity_id
_entity_poly.type
_entity_poly.pdbx_seq_one_letter_code
_entity_poly.pdbx_strand_id
1 'polypeptide(L)'
;MSDALAAVRAEVDEIRTHARAHRQFASALDRYQKALVRLDALESIGTEDRVAAVRARVLVGIAACEGELGADREVVLATLAAAAATALRAQSAEMVALVHANLGLQLLRSGDHDDARRELDAALEGLVDESEMLPVLINRGSLRLEIGAIDDAVDDLQRCLDIAREVGDEQLIPMAEHNLGYAFFLGGDLPAALRAMDAAAESAPPEHAGVGLMDKATVLYEAGLLTDAETALGRAAEILDATGGARDLLDAELERARCLVGLARFAEAQALAEQVRDQARRAGHGIMALRAEFVGLDSRFGRMVERTSTAQALRLAKAADELCRRAEEQHGAERVLIDARLLAAEAWARSGRFDRSQADLLALPPASGMALGARVRAEVVSALCGYGAGMRRSGLAAVRRGYRLLAEQRQQLGAVEAVTAAAVHGIRLQGVDIDAALRSTSPDPLFDALERGRATFAGSGRVRPPDDPRTAELVVSARRLMENARQLRGSEHAGDGEGGRGADLHRDARRLQHQARERTWHSGGVAGVPTPASARELRSDLRASGSDRVVLNLTMNGGRVRAVRLDADGARLLDLGPLSPYLELVRRIRADQQVLANRMLPTPMREVVLTSLRGALRRLDGLLLGTLDVAGRHVYVAARDRIVSLPWAALPSRRGLSTVVNSWVARGHADWSPGPGLSVAGSGLVHAVTEAEQVAATWGSGATLLTGPDATCAAVSQALEGAPVVHIAAHGTHEPDNPVFSSLLLADGPLFAHELDGRDLSRSVMVLSACDVGSASIRHGGEPLGLTSVLLRMGARAVIASVAPLRDDVAVRVMPALHHGLRDGLRPGAALARAVADEPEPVPLVCFGPLVL
;
A
#
# COMPACT_ATOMS: atom_id res chain seq x y z
N MET A 1 60.81 4.01 -24.57
CA MET A 1 60.64 3.27 -23.29
C MET A 1 59.64 3.95 -22.37
N SER A 2 59.84 5.23 -22.00
CA SER A 2 58.81 6.03 -21.30
C SER A 2 57.48 6.10 -22.06
N ASP A 3 57.54 6.29 -23.38
CA ASP A 3 56.33 6.33 -24.23
C ASP A 3 55.63 4.97 -24.35
N ALA A 4 56.40 3.87 -24.28
CA ALA A 4 55.84 2.51 -24.35
C ALA A 4 55.11 2.14 -23.05
N LEU A 5 55.68 2.51 -21.89
CA LEU A 5 55.01 2.34 -20.60
C LEU A 5 53.79 3.26 -20.47
N ALA A 6 53.87 4.50 -20.96
CA ALA A 6 52.73 5.41 -21.01
C ALA A 6 51.60 4.89 -21.91
N ALA A 7 51.93 4.29 -23.05
CA ALA A 7 50.94 3.65 -23.93
C ALA A 7 50.25 2.46 -23.26
N VAL A 8 51.01 1.57 -22.57
CA VAL A 8 50.40 0.46 -21.82
C VAL A 8 49.53 0.97 -20.68
N ARG A 9 49.95 2.02 -19.95
CA ARG A 9 49.12 2.63 -18.91
C ARG A 9 47.80 3.19 -19.46
N ALA A 10 47.87 3.97 -20.55
CA ALA A 10 46.68 4.52 -21.19
C ALA A 10 45.71 3.42 -21.66
N GLU A 11 46.25 2.33 -22.22
CA GLU A 11 45.45 1.16 -22.59
C GLU A 11 44.83 0.46 -21.37
N VAL A 12 45.56 0.32 -20.26
CA VAL A 12 45.04 -0.27 -19.02
C VAL A 12 43.88 0.53 -18.45
N ASP A 13 43.98 1.86 -18.48
CA ASP A 13 42.91 2.76 -18.04
C ASP A 13 41.71 2.74 -19.01
N GLU A 14 41.95 2.60 -20.32
CA GLU A 14 40.91 2.40 -21.34
C GLU A 14 40.19 1.05 -21.16
N ILE A 15 40.94 -0.06 -21.00
CA ILE A 15 40.39 -1.40 -20.74
C ILE A 15 39.47 -1.34 -19.53
N ARG A 16 39.92 -0.71 -18.45
CA ARG A 16 39.15 -0.59 -17.21
C ARG A 16 37.84 0.15 -17.41
N THR A 17 37.91 1.30 -18.08
CA THR A 17 36.74 2.15 -18.36
C THR A 17 35.74 1.40 -19.23
N HIS A 18 36.22 0.74 -20.29
CA HIS A 18 35.41 -0.05 -21.21
C HIS A 18 34.77 -1.29 -20.55
N ALA A 19 35.53 -1.99 -19.70
CA ALA A 19 35.06 -3.17 -18.98
C ALA A 19 33.91 -2.83 -18.03
N ARG A 20 34.05 -1.74 -17.27
CA ARG A 20 33.00 -1.22 -16.37
C ARG A 20 31.79 -0.73 -17.16
N ALA A 21 32.01 0.10 -18.17
CA ALA A 21 30.96 0.69 -18.99
C ALA A 21 30.09 -0.35 -19.72
N HIS A 22 30.70 -1.41 -20.26
CA HIS A 22 30.01 -2.33 -21.18
C HIS A 22 29.86 -3.76 -20.65
N ARG A 23 30.28 -4.04 -19.40
CA ARG A 23 30.29 -5.38 -18.78
C ARG A 23 30.99 -6.45 -19.62
N GLN A 24 32.01 -6.06 -20.40
CA GLN A 24 32.75 -6.96 -21.31
C GLN A 24 33.97 -7.58 -20.61
N PHE A 25 33.76 -8.24 -19.47
CA PHE A 25 34.85 -8.73 -18.61
C PHE A 25 35.74 -9.79 -19.27
N ALA A 26 35.19 -10.64 -20.13
CA ALA A 26 35.99 -11.63 -20.88
C ALA A 26 36.96 -10.99 -21.89
N SER A 27 36.49 -9.96 -22.60
CA SER A 27 37.33 -9.19 -23.54
C SER A 27 38.38 -8.37 -22.78
N ALA A 28 38.00 -7.77 -21.65
CA ALA A 28 38.91 -7.03 -20.80
C ALA A 28 40.01 -7.92 -20.20
N LEU A 29 39.67 -9.14 -19.76
CA LEU A 29 40.62 -10.12 -19.24
C LEU A 29 41.70 -10.46 -20.28
N ASP A 30 41.30 -10.77 -21.52
CA ASP A 30 42.23 -11.03 -22.62
C ASP A 30 43.14 -9.83 -22.91
N ARG A 31 42.59 -8.61 -22.91
CA ARG A 31 43.37 -7.38 -23.09
C ARG A 31 44.36 -7.15 -21.93
N TYR A 32 43.95 -7.40 -20.68
CA TYR A 32 44.84 -7.30 -19.51
C TYR A 32 45.98 -8.33 -19.56
N GLN A 33 45.68 -9.57 -19.95
CA GLN A 33 46.71 -10.61 -20.11
C GLN A 33 47.74 -10.22 -21.19
N LYS A 34 47.28 -9.62 -22.31
CA LYS A 34 48.18 -9.06 -23.34
C LYS A 34 48.98 -7.86 -22.85
N ALA A 35 48.42 -7.02 -21.99
CA ALA A 35 49.15 -5.94 -21.34
C ALA A 35 50.24 -6.48 -20.40
N LEU A 36 49.93 -7.55 -19.63
CA LEU A 36 50.88 -8.20 -18.73
C LEU A 36 52.12 -8.74 -19.46
N VAL A 37 51.93 -9.43 -20.60
CA VAL A 37 53.03 -9.93 -21.45
C VAL A 37 53.94 -8.80 -21.96
N ARG A 38 53.36 -7.64 -22.30
CA ARG A 38 54.14 -6.47 -22.73
C ARG A 38 54.92 -5.84 -21.58
N LEU A 39 54.39 -5.88 -20.36
CA LEU A 39 55.10 -5.43 -19.16
C LEU A 39 56.28 -6.36 -18.82
N ASP A 40 56.14 -7.68 -19.01
CA ASP A 40 57.25 -8.64 -18.87
C ASP A 40 58.44 -8.27 -19.77
N ALA A 41 58.15 -7.90 -21.03
CA ALA A 41 59.18 -7.46 -21.97
C ALA A 41 59.84 -6.14 -21.53
N LEU A 42 59.10 -5.20 -20.93
CA LEU A 42 59.62 -3.91 -20.47
C LEU A 42 60.43 -4.02 -19.17
N GLU A 43 60.09 -4.93 -18.26
CA GLU A 43 60.85 -5.18 -17.02
C GLU A 43 62.26 -5.70 -17.32
N SER A 44 62.43 -6.47 -18.40
CA SER A 44 63.74 -6.98 -18.83
C SER A 44 64.75 -5.90 -19.25
N ILE A 45 64.32 -4.63 -19.35
CA ILE A 45 65.07 -3.50 -19.93
C ILE A 45 65.42 -2.41 -18.86
N GLY A 46 65.11 -2.62 -17.57
CA GLY A 46 65.75 -1.88 -16.46
C GLY A 46 64.99 -0.69 -15.85
N THR A 47 63.65 -0.71 -15.83
CA THR A 47 62.83 0.26 -15.06
C THR A 47 61.84 -0.46 -14.14
N GLU A 48 62.36 -1.18 -13.15
CA GLU A 48 61.58 -2.11 -12.31
C GLU A 48 60.42 -1.42 -11.55
N ASP A 49 60.65 -0.27 -10.89
CA ASP A 49 59.65 0.31 -9.98
C ASP A 49 58.42 0.91 -10.69
N ARG A 50 58.62 1.63 -11.81
CA ARG A 50 57.51 2.24 -12.58
C ARG A 50 56.70 1.21 -13.36
N VAL A 51 57.37 0.14 -13.83
CA VAL A 51 56.69 -0.99 -14.49
C VAL A 51 55.91 -1.79 -13.46
N ALA A 52 56.45 -1.96 -12.24
CA ALA A 52 55.77 -2.65 -11.15
C ALA A 52 54.44 -1.98 -10.76
N ALA A 53 54.35 -0.65 -10.72
CA ALA A 53 53.07 0.04 -10.42
C ALA A 53 51.99 -0.26 -11.48
N VAL A 54 52.33 -0.21 -12.77
CA VAL A 54 51.39 -0.54 -13.87
C VAL A 54 51.06 -2.03 -13.88
N ARG A 55 52.03 -2.91 -13.57
CA ARG A 55 51.82 -4.36 -13.41
C ARG A 55 50.85 -4.66 -12.28
N ALA A 56 50.99 -4.02 -11.12
CA ALA A 56 50.05 -4.18 -10.02
C ALA A 56 48.63 -3.80 -10.46
N ARG A 57 48.46 -2.72 -11.22
CA ARG A 57 47.15 -2.28 -11.75
C ARG A 57 46.55 -3.27 -12.74
N VAL A 58 47.38 -3.86 -13.61
CA VAL A 58 46.95 -4.95 -14.50
C VAL A 58 46.51 -6.18 -13.71
N LEU A 59 47.27 -6.61 -12.71
CA LEU A 59 46.93 -7.77 -11.89
C LEU A 59 45.62 -7.55 -11.10
N VAL A 60 45.40 -6.35 -10.56
CA VAL A 60 44.12 -5.97 -9.96
C VAL A 60 42.98 -6.05 -10.99
N GLY A 61 43.18 -5.55 -12.21
CA GLY A 61 42.20 -5.65 -13.30
C GLY A 61 41.89 -7.09 -13.71
N ILE A 62 42.91 -7.96 -13.77
CA ILE A 62 42.75 -9.40 -14.01
C ILE A 62 41.91 -10.03 -12.90
N ALA A 63 42.28 -9.82 -11.64
CA ALA A 63 41.54 -10.37 -10.50
C ALA A 63 40.07 -9.91 -10.48
N ALA A 64 39.81 -8.64 -10.81
CA ALA A 64 38.45 -8.12 -10.93
C ALA A 64 37.67 -8.84 -12.04
N CYS A 65 38.24 -8.98 -13.24
CA CYS A 65 37.58 -9.69 -14.35
C CYS A 65 37.39 -11.19 -14.07
N GLU A 66 38.37 -11.85 -13.46
CA GLU A 66 38.28 -13.25 -13.04
C GLU A 66 37.15 -13.45 -12.02
N GLY A 67 37.04 -12.55 -11.04
CA GLY A 67 35.94 -12.55 -10.07
C GLY A 67 34.57 -12.35 -10.71
N GLU A 68 34.42 -11.43 -11.66
CA GLU A 68 33.16 -11.22 -12.40
C GLU A 68 32.77 -12.40 -13.29
N LEU A 69 33.75 -13.12 -13.83
CA LEU A 69 33.54 -14.30 -14.67
C LEU A 69 33.32 -15.58 -13.86
N GLY A 70 33.30 -15.50 -12.52
CA GLY A 70 33.08 -16.65 -11.63
C GLY A 70 34.26 -17.62 -11.57
N ALA A 71 35.49 -17.12 -11.71
CA ALA A 71 36.69 -17.92 -11.49
C ALA A 71 36.77 -18.44 -10.04
N ASP A 72 37.59 -19.49 -9.83
CA ASP A 72 37.83 -20.05 -8.50
C ASP A 72 38.39 -18.97 -7.56
N ARG A 73 37.85 -18.91 -6.34
CA ARG A 73 38.27 -17.96 -5.29
C ARG A 73 39.78 -18.02 -5.05
N GLU A 74 40.37 -19.22 -5.03
CA GLU A 74 41.81 -19.37 -4.80
C GLU A 74 42.64 -18.71 -5.91
N VAL A 75 42.16 -18.76 -7.15
CA VAL A 75 42.81 -18.12 -8.30
C VAL A 75 42.76 -16.61 -8.16
N VAL A 76 41.59 -16.03 -7.87
CA VAL A 76 41.43 -14.59 -7.70
C VAL A 76 42.29 -14.07 -6.54
N LEU A 77 42.31 -14.78 -5.40
CA LEU A 77 43.12 -14.41 -4.24
C LEU A 77 44.62 -14.54 -4.51
N ALA A 78 45.07 -15.55 -5.26
CA ALA A 78 46.45 -15.66 -5.69
C ALA A 78 46.87 -14.51 -6.61
N THR A 79 46.00 -14.11 -7.55
CA THR A 79 46.22 -12.94 -8.41
C THR A 79 46.34 -11.65 -7.59
N LEU A 80 45.47 -11.46 -6.58
CA LEU A 80 45.53 -10.31 -5.67
C LEU A 80 46.77 -10.32 -4.78
N ALA A 81 47.22 -11.48 -4.30
CA ALA A 81 48.46 -11.59 -3.53
C ALA A 81 49.70 -11.21 -4.38
N ALA A 82 49.72 -11.62 -5.66
CA ALA A 82 50.76 -11.20 -6.60
C ALA A 82 50.72 -9.68 -6.88
N ALA A 83 49.50 -9.11 -6.97
CA ALA A 83 49.32 -7.67 -7.09
C ALA A 83 49.84 -6.93 -5.85
N ALA A 84 49.54 -7.43 -4.64
CA ALA A 84 50.00 -6.87 -3.36
C ALA A 84 51.53 -6.81 -3.28
N ALA A 85 52.19 -7.94 -3.56
CA ALA A 85 53.65 -8.02 -3.55
C ALA A 85 54.28 -7.06 -4.58
N THR A 86 53.63 -6.89 -5.74
CA THR A 86 54.09 -5.98 -6.78
C THR A 86 53.90 -4.51 -6.38
N ALA A 87 52.76 -4.17 -5.77
CA ALA A 87 52.47 -2.82 -5.29
C ALA A 87 53.44 -2.37 -4.18
N LEU A 88 53.79 -3.28 -3.26
CA LEU A 88 54.78 -3.04 -2.20
C LEU A 88 56.18 -2.81 -2.77
N ARG A 89 56.61 -3.61 -3.76
CA ARG A 89 57.90 -3.38 -4.46
C ARG A 89 57.92 -2.01 -5.15
N ALA A 90 56.81 -1.61 -5.77
CA ALA A 90 56.67 -0.32 -6.41
C ALA A 90 56.56 0.86 -5.41
N GLN A 91 56.50 0.59 -4.10
CA GLN A 91 56.26 1.58 -3.03
C GLN A 91 55.05 2.47 -3.30
N SER A 92 54.02 1.92 -3.95
CA SER A 92 52.83 2.66 -4.35
C SER A 92 51.69 2.44 -3.35
N ALA A 93 51.49 3.40 -2.45
CA ALA A 93 50.40 3.38 -1.47
C ALA A 93 49.02 3.29 -2.16
N GLU A 94 48.83 4.01 -3.27
CA GLU A 94 47.61 3.95 -4.08
C GLU A 94 47.33 2.52 -4.59
N MET A 95 48.33 1.82 -5.12
CA MET A 95 48.15 0.46 -5.60
C MET A 95 47.91 -0.54 -4.48
N VAL A 96 48.52 -0.34 -3.30
CA VAL A 96 48.22 -1.13 -2.09
C VAL A 96 46.76 -0.95 -1.69
N ALA A 97 46.26 0.30 -1.70
CA ALA A 97 44.86 0.59 -1.41
C ALA A 97 43.88 -0.06 -2.42
N LEU A 98 44.21 -0.08 -3.71
CA LEU A 98 43.41 -0.77 -4.74
C LEU A 98 43.39 -2.30 -4.59
N VAL A 99 44.48 -2.89 -4.09
CA VAL A 99 44.52 -4.31 -3.75
C VAL A 99 43.58 -4.60 -2.57
N HIS A 100 43.67 -3.79 -1.51
CA HIS A 100 42.75 -3.87 -0.36
C HIS A 100 41.29 -3.75 -0.79
N ALA A 101 40.96 -2.80 -1.69
CA ALA A 101 39.61 -2.62 -2.22
C ALA A 101 39.06 -3.90 -2.89
N ASN A 102 39.87 -4.54 -3.74
CA ASN A 102 39.45 -5.75 -4.45
C ASN A 102 39.40 -6.97 -3.53
N LEU A 103 40.34 -7.08 -2.59
CA LEU A 103 40.33 -8.14 -1.59
C LEU A 103 39.08 -8.04 -0.71
N GLY A 104 38.73 -6.82 -0.27
CA GLY A 104 37.51 -6.54 0.48
C GLY A 104 36.25 -6.98 -0.27
N LEU A 105 36.15 -6.71 -1.58
CA LEU A 105 35.02 -7.17 -2.41
C LEU A 105 34.95 -8.70 -2.50
N GLN A 106 36.08 -9.40 -2.65
CA GLN A 106 36.07 -10.88 -2.72
C GLN A 106 35.68 -11.51 -1.38
N LEU A 107 36.12 -10.93 -0.26
CA LEU A 107 35.76 -11.36 1.08
C LEU A 107 34.28 -11.11 1.36
N LEU A 108 33.75 -9.95 0.95
CA LEU A 108 32.32 -9.63 1.03
C LEU A 108 31.49 -10.68 0.29
N ARG A 109 31.83 -11.01 -0.97
CA ARG A 109 31.14 -12.04 -1.77
C ARG A 109 31.16 -13.43 -1.14
N SER A 110 32.15 -13.69 -0.29
CA SER A 110 32.33 -14.96 0.39
C SER A 110 31.65 -15.01 1.78
N GLY A 111 31.10 -13.90 2.26
CA GLY A 111 30.50 -13.79 3.60
C GLY A 111 31.50 -13.56 4.73
N ASP A 112 32.77 -13.28 4.43
CA ASP A 112 33.83 -13.04 5.43
C ASP A 112 33.79 -11.57 5.90
N HIS A 113 32.69 -11.17 6.54
CA HIS A 113 32.31 -9.77 6.78
C HIS A 113 33.35 -8.95 7.58
N ASP A 114 33.94 -9.52 8.63
CA ASP A 114 34.92 -8.82 9.47
C ASP A 114 36.21 -8.52 8.70
N ASP A 115 36.66 -9.47 7.89
CA ASP A 115 37.86 -9.31 7.07
C ASP A 115 37.58 -8.34 5.93
N ALA A 116 36.43 -8.49 5.25
CA ALA A 116 35.98 -7.55 4.23
C ALA A 116 35.96 -6.11 4.75
N ARG A 117 35.45 -5.90 5.97
CA ARG A 117 35.42 -4.57 6.61
C ARG A 117 36.82 -4.00 6.78
N ARG A 118 37.76 -4.78 7.34
CA ARG A 118 39.15 -4.34 7.55
C ARG A 118 39.82 -3.94 6.24
N GLU A 119 39.64 -4.74 5.19
CA GLU A 119 40.24 -4.47 3.88
C GLU A 119 39.62 -3.24 3.20
N LEU A 120 38.29 -3.06 3.27
CA LEU A 120 37.62 -1.88 2.71
C LEU A 120 37.95 -0.59 3.47
N ASP A 121 38.09 -0.66 4.81
CA ASP A 121 38.55 0.46 5.63
C ASP A 121 39.98 0.88 5.26
N ALA A 122 40.91 -0.10 5.18
CA ALA A 122 42.29 0.15 4.77
C ALA A 122 42.41 0.74 3.36
N ALA A 123 41.54 0.32 2.44
CA ALA A 123 41.46 0.90 1.10
C ALA A 123 41.09 2.39 1.14
N LEU A 124 40.07 2.77 1.92
CA LEU A 124 39.61 4.17 2.00
C LEU A 124 40.61 5.08 2.74
N GLU A 125 41.42 4.56 3.65
CA GLU A 125 42.52 5.31 4.27
C GLU A 125 43.66 5.62 3.28
N GLY A 126 43.89 4.73 2.31
CA GLY A 126 45.01 4.84 1.36
C GLY A 126 44.67 5.49 0.02
N LEU A 127 43.39 5.58 -0.35
CA LEU A 127 42.94 6.23 -1.59
C LEU A 127 42.91 7.75 -1.45
N VAL A 128 43.39 8.45 -2.48
CA VAL A 128 43.38 9.92 -2.56
C VAL A 128 42.46 10.41 -3.68
N ASP A 129 42.33 9.64 -4.76
CA ASP A 129 41.42 9.92 -5.88
C ASP A 129 39.99 9.49 -5.50
N GLU A 130 39.07 10.46 -5.43
CA GLU A 130 37.67 10.23 -5.08
C GLU A 130 36.96 9.29 -6.08
N SER A 131 37.38 9.28 -7.36
CA SER A 131 36.80 8.37 -8.35
C SER A 131 37.13 6.89 -8.08
N GLU A 132 38.28 6.62 -7.46
CA GLU A 132 38.68 5.27 -7.04
C GLU A 132 38.00 4.86 -5.72
N MET A 133 37.47 5.81 -4.94
CA MET A 133 36.72 5.53 -3.71
C MET A 133 35.32 5.00 -4.01
N LEU A 134 34.71 5.38 -5.14
CA LEU A 134 33.32 5.02 -5.48
C LEU A 134 33.01 3.52 -5.36
N PRO A 135 33.79 2.59 -5.97
CA PRO A 135 33.53 1.16 -5.82
C PRO A 135 33.76 0.65 -4.39
N VAL A 136 34.62 1.32 -3.60
CA VAL A 136 34.88 0.92 -2.21
C VAL A 136 33.75 1.34 -1.29
N LEU A 137 33.26 2.57 -1.45
CA LEU A 137 32.14 3.11 -0.69
C LEU A 137 30.85 2.32 -0.93
N ILE A 138 30.54 1.98 -2.18
CA ILE A 138 29.34 1.19 -2.48
C ILE A 138 29.42 -0.22 -1.89
N ASN A 139 30.59 -0.87 -1.96
CA ASN A 139 30.79 -2.21 -1.42
C ASN A 139 30.80 -2.21 0.12
N ARG A 140 31.41 -1.21 0.76
CA ARG A 140 31.40 -1.06 2.22
C ARG A 140 30.01 -0.69 2.73
N GLY A 141 29.28 0.14 1.99
CA GLY A 141 27.86 0.38 2.21
C GLY A 141 27.06 -0.93 2.20
N SER A 142 27.19 -1.75 1.14
CA SER A 142 26.52 -3.06 1.06
C SER A 142 26.89 -4.00 2.22
N LEU A 143 28.17 -4.09 2.58
CA LEU A 143 28.63 -4.86 3.74
C LEU A 143 27.96 -4.38 5.04
N ARG A 144 27.91 -3.06 5.25
CA ARG A 144 27.27 -2.45 6.43
C ARG A 144 25.77 -2.75 6.47
N LEU A 145 25.10 -2.82 5.32
CA LEU A 145 23.70 -3.27 5.25
C LEU A 145 23.56 -4.74 5.65
N GLU A 146 24.45 -5.64 5.20
CA GLU A 146 24.41 -7.06 5.55
C GLU A 146 24.64 -7.33 7.05
N ILE A 147 25.48 -6.54 7.71
CA ILE A 147 25.72 -6.65 9.16
C ILE A 147 24.78 -5.79 10.03
N GLY A 148 23.88 -5.01 9.42
CA GLY A 148 22.90 -4.18 10.10
C GLY A 148 23.44 -2.85 10.67
N ALA A 149 24.60 -2.37 10.21
CA ALA A 149 25.15 -1.05 10.52
C ALA A 149 24.53 0.02 9.61
N ILE A 150 23.22 0.27 9.78
CA ILE A 150 22.39 1.03 8.82
C ILE A 150 22.85 2.49 8.69
N ASP A 151 23.08 3.19 9.80
CA ASP A 151 23.47 4.61 9.78
C ASP A 151 24.82 4.79 9.06
N ASP A 152 25.80 3.94 9.39
CA ASP A 152 27.11 3.93 8.74
C ASP A 152 27.02 3.58 7.24
N ALA A 153 26.05 2.74 6.84
CA ALA A 153 25.81 2.43 5.43
C ALA A 153 25.25 3.64 4.68
N VAL A 154 24.31 4.37 5.29
CA VAL A 154 23.73 5.59 4.72
C VAL A 154 24.83 6.63 4.48
N ASP A 155 25.74 6.83 5.43
CA ASP A 155 26.85 7.78 5.29
C ASP A 155 27.76 7.43 4.11
N ASP A 156 28.14 6.15 3.97
CA ASP A 156 28.99 5.69 2.86
C ASP A 156 28.30 5.83 1.51
N LEU A 157 27.02 5.45 1.43
CA LEU A 157 26.27 5.46 0.18
C LEU A 157 25.91 6.89 -0.26
N GLN A 158 25.64 7.79 0.69
CA GLN A 158 25.43 9.21 0.40
C GLN A 158 26.72 9.84 -0.12
N ARG A 159 27.86 9.56 0.53
CA ARG A 159 29.17 10.01 0.04
C ARG A 159 29.48 9.45 -1.35
N CYS A 160 29.15 8.18 -1.61
CA CYS A 160 29.30 7.57 -2.93
C CYS A 160 28.45 8.30 -3.98
N LEU A 161 27.19 8.61 -3.65
CA LEU A 161 26.27 9.30 -4.55
C LEU A 161 26.72 10.72 -4.88
N ASP A 162 27.21 11.46 -3.87
CA ASP A 162 27.68 12.84 -4.05
C ASP A 162 28.90 12.86 -4.99
N ILE A 163 29.92 12.02 -4.73
CA ILE A 163 31.09 11.91 -5.60
C ILE A 163 30.69 11.45 -7.01
N ALA A 164 29.79 10.46 -7.15
CA ALA A 164 29.39 9.93 -8.45
C ALA A 164 28.71 11.00 -9.31
N ARG A 165 27.91 11.89 -8.70
CA ARG A 165 27.29 13.04 -9.38
C ARG A 165 28.31 14.10 -9.78
N GLU A 166 29.32 14.36 -8.94
CA GLU A 166 30.38 15.31 -9.25
C GLU A 166 31.26 14.88 -10.42
N VAL A 167 31.60 13.59 -10.51
CA VAL A 167 32.42 13.04 -11.60
C VAL A 167 31.60 12.62 -12.83
N GLY A 168 30.27 12.61 -12.74
CA GLY A 168 29.36 12.24 -13.84
C GLY A 168 29.31 10.73 -14.13
N ASP A 169 29.44 9.87 -13.11
CA ASP A 169 29.36 8.42 -13.27
C ASP A 169 27.88 7.96 -13.34
N GLU A 170 27.34 7.95 -14.56
CA GLU A 170 25.96 7.54 -14.84
C GLU A 170 25.64 6.09 -14.46
N GLN A 171 26.66 5.24 -14.22
CA GLN A 171 26.44 3.83 -13.85
C GLN A 171 26.27 3.65 -12.34
N LEU A 172 27.07 4.35 -11.53
CA LEU A 172 27.04 4.19 -10.07
C LEU A 172 25.97 5.01 -9.37
N ILE A 173 25.51 6.11 -9.98
CA ILE A 173 24.39 6.92 -9.45
C ILE A 173 23.16 6.04 -9.14
N PRO A 174 22.57 5.30 -10.10
CA PRO A 174 21.39 4.47 -9.82
C PRO A 174 21.67 3.37 -8.79
N MET A 175 22.90 2.82 -8.75
CA MET A 175 23.25 1.77 -7.79
C MET A 175 23.33 2.31 -6.35
N ALA A 176 23.94 3.49 -6.16
CA ALA A 176 24.02 4.15 -4.87
C ALA A 176 22.62 4.60 -4.38
N GLU A 177 21.79 5.16 -5.26
CA GLU A 177 20.39 5.53 -4.96
C GLU A 177 19.56 4.30 -4.55
N HIS A 178 19.71 3.18 -5.25
CA HIS A 178 19.04 1.92 -4.93
C HIS A 178 19.43 1.40 -3.54
N ASN A 179 20.74 1.35 -3.26
CA ASN A 179 21.27 0.87 -1.97
C ASN A 179 20.87 1.79 -0.81
N LEU A 180 20.81 3.12 -1.03
CA LEU A 180 20.22 4.06 -0.06
C LEU A 180 18.76 3.72 0.20
N GLY A 181 17.99 3.43 -0.85
CA GLY A 181 16.62 2.97 -0.72
C GLY A 181 16.49 1.72 0.14
N TYR A 182 17.37 0.74 -0.06
CA TYR A 182 17.41 -0.47 0.78
C TYR A 182 17.81 -0.16 2.23
N ALA A 183 18.76 0.75 2.45
CA ALA A 183 19.16 1.21 3.77
C ALA A 183 17.98 1.84 4.54
N PHE A 184 17.24 2.74 3.89
CA PHE A 184 16.05 3.35 4.47
C PHE A 184 14.96 2.31 4.78
N PHE A 185 14.79 1.31 3.92
CA PHE A 185 13.87 0.20 4.17
C PHE A 185 14.25 -0.58 5.43
N LEU A 186 15.53 -0.96 5.59
CA LEU A 186 16.02 -1.63 6.79
C LEU A 186 15.90 -0.76 8.04
N GLY A 187 16.08 0.56 7.89
CA GLY A 187 15.86 1.56 8.95
C GLY A 187 14.38 1.80 9.28
N GLY A 188 13.45 1.26 8.50
CA GLY A 188 12.00 1.40 8.69
C GLY A 188 11.38 2.67 8.10
N ASP A 189 12.12 3.46 7.33
CA ASP A 189 11.58 4.63 6.61
C ASP A 189 11.12 4.21 5.20
N LEU A 190 9.93 3.60 5.13
CA LEU A 190 9.34 3.14 3.86
C LEU A 190 9.16 4.27 2.84
N PRO A 191 8.71 5.49 3.21
CA PRO A 191 8.66 6.61 2.27
C PRO A 191 10.02 6.99 1.68
N ALA A 192 11.07 7.06 2.50
CA ALA A 192 12.42 7.36 2.01
C ALA A 192 12.96 6.25 1.10
N ALA A 193 12.68 4.99 1.44
CA ALA A 193 13.03 3.85 0.61
C ALA A 193 12.41 3.95 -0.80
N LEU A 194 11.10 4.19 -0.88
CA LEU A 194 10.38 4.34 -2.16
C LEU A 194 10.89 5.54 -2.96
N ARG A 195 11.19 6.68 -2.31
CA ARG A 195 11.80 7.85 -2.98
C ARG A 195 13.11 7.49 -3.67
N ALA A 196 14.01 6.85 -2.94
CA ALA A 196 15.35 6.54 -3.42
C ALA A 196 15.32 5.45 -4.51
N MET A 197 14.48 4.43 -4.36
CA MET A 197 14.30 3.38 -5.37
C MET A 197 13.66 3.92 -6.66
N ASP A 198 12.72 4.86 -6.57
CA ASP A 198 12.15 5.50 -7.76
C ASP A 198 13.18 6.42 -8.45
N ALA A 199 14.00 7.14 -7.69
CA ALA A 199 15.10 7.92 -8.25
C ALA A 199 16.11 7.03 -9.01
N ALA A 200 16.49 5.90 -8.41
CA ALA A 200 17.35 4.91 -9.02
C ALA A 200 16.76 4.34 -10.32
N ALA A 201 15.45 4.06 -10.33
CA ALA A 201 14.77 3.54 -11.51
C ALA A 201 14.65 4.58 -12.64
N GLU A 202 14.57 5.88 -12.31
CA GLU A 202 14.55 6.97 -13.30
C GLU A 202 15.93 7.21 -13.93
N SER A 203 17.02 6.95 -13.20
CA SER A 203 18.40 7.13 -13.66
C SER A 203 18.99 5.88 -14.32
N ALA A 204 18.40 4.70 -14.13
CA ALA A 204 18.88 3.43 -14.68
C ALA A 204 18.36 3.14 -16.12
N PRO A 205 19.15 2.44 -16.96
CA PRO A 205 18.64 1.86 -18.20
C PRO A 205 17.46 0.89 -17.94
N PRO A 206 16.38 0.92 -18.75
CA PRO A 206 15.18 0.10 -18.51
C PRO A 206 15.44 -1.41 -18.38
N GLU A 207 16.42 -1.93 -19.11
CA GLU A 207 16.86 -3.33 -19.06
C GLU A 207 17.44 -3.74 -17.70
N HIS A 208 17.92 -2.79 -16.89
CA HIS A 208 18.49 -3.05 -15.57
C HIS A 208 17.48 -2.84 -14.42
N ALA A 209 16.24 -2.44 -14.72
CA ALA A 209 15.24 -2.14 -13.71
C ALA A 209 14.67 -3.37 -12.98
N GLY A 210 14.95 -4.60 -13.46
CA GLY A 210 14.37 -5.84 -12.92
C GLY A 210 14.60 -6.04 -11.41
N VAL A 211 15.84 -5.95 -10.96
CA VAL A 211 16.20 -6.09 -9.53
C VAL A 211 15.65 -4.91 -8.72
N GLY A 212 15.76 -3.68 -9.25
CA GLY A 212 15.21 -2.48 -8.62
C GLY A 212 13.71 -2.59 -8.32
N LEU A 213 12.94 -3.07 -9.30
CA LEU A 213 11.50 -3.31 -9.15
C LEU A 213 11.17 -4.42 -8.15
N MET A 214 11.98 -5.48 -8.10
CA MET A 214 11.82 -6.56 -7.14
C MET A 214 11.99 -6.08 -5.70
N ASP A 215 13.02 -5.28 -5.42
CA ASP A 215 13.25 -4.73 -4.08
C ASP A 215 12.21 -3.67 -3.72
N LYS A 216 11.83 -2.80 -4.67
CA LYS A 216 10.70 -1.87 -4.50
C LYS A 216 9.43 -2.63 -4.11
N ALA A 217 9.15 -3.77 -4.73
CA ALA A 217 7.99 -4.59 -4.39
C ALA A 217 8.04 -5.13 -2.96
N THR A 218 9.24 -5.39 -2.40
CA THR A 218 9.40 -5.76 -1.00
C THR A 218 8.97 -4.61 -0.08
N VAL A 219 9.34 -3.38 -0.39
CA VAL A 219 8.92 -2.17 0.36
C VAL A 219 7.40 -1.97 0.25
N LEU A 220 6.84 -2.11 -0.96
CA LEU A 220 5.39 -2.02 -1.20
C LEU A 220 4.61 -3.10 -0.43
N TYR A 221 5.14 -4.33 -0.38
CA TYR A 221 4.55 -5.42 0.39
C TYR A 221 4.49 -5.08 1.89
N GLU A 222 5.60 -4.60 2.46
CA GLU A 222 5.64 -4.20 3.87
C GLU A 222 4.68 -3.02 4.15
N ALA A 223 4.57 -2.04 3.24
CA ALA A 223 3.57 -0.97 3.31
C ALA A 223 2.10 -1.45 3.16
N GLY A 224 1.88 -2.73 2.80
CA GLY A 224 0.57 -3.34 2.59
C GLY A 224 -0.01 -3.11 1.19
N LEU A 225 0.72 -2.43 0.30
CA LEU A 225 0.33 -2.14 -1.09
C LEU A 225 0.51 -3.38 -1.99
N LEU A 226 -0.17 -4.46 -1.64
CA LEU A 226 0.07 -5.79 -2.21
C LEU A 226 -0.21 -5.89 -3.72
N THR A 227 -1.22 -5.16 -4.21
CA THR A 227 -1.53 -5.13 -5.65
C THR A 227 -0.42 -4.42 -6.44
N ASP A 228 0.10 -3.32 -5.89
CA ASP A 228 1.22 -2.58 -6.49
C ASP A 228 2.50 -3.41 -6.47
N ALA A 229 2.77 -4.11 -5.35
CA ALA A 229 3.88 -5.06 -5.24
C ALA A 229 3.76 -6.19 -6.28
N GLU A 230 2.59 -6.81 -6.44
CA GLU A 230 2.37 -7.89 -7.42
C GLU A 230 2.56 -7.40 -8.87
N THR A 231 2.15 -6.16 -9.15
CA THR A 231 2.33 -5.53 -10.47
C THR A 231 3.81 -5.25 -10.74
N ALA A 232 4.53 -4.69 -9.76
CA ALA A 232 5.97 -4.42 -9.86
C ALA A 232 6.76 -5.72 -10.07
N LEU A 233 6.41 -6.80 -9.36
CA LEU A 233 7.04 -8.12 -9.52
C LEU A 233 6.73 -8.77 -10.87
N GLY A 234 5.51 -8.60 -11.39
CA GLY A 234 5.17 -9.03 -12.75
C GLY A 234 6.05 -8.34 -13.79
N ARG A 235 6.26 -7.03 -13.65
CA ARG A 235 7.15 -6.27 -14.53
C ARG A 235 8.62 -6.64 -14.36
N ALA A 236 9.07 -6.87 -13.12
CA ALA A 236 10.41 -7.35 -12.83
C ALA A 236 10.67 -8.70 -13.52
N ALA A 237 9.74 -9.65 -13.42
CA ALA A 237 9.84 -10.95 -14.07
C ALA A 237 9.93 -10.84 -15.59
N GLU A 238 9.11 -9.99 -16.24
CA GLU A 238 9.21 -9.73 -17.69
C GLU A 238 10.61 -9.24 -18.11
N ILE A 239 11.19 -8.31 -17.35
CA ILE A 239 12.51 -7.74 -17.64
C ILE A 239 13.62 -8.77 -17.40
N LEU A 240 13.55 -9.51 -16.29
CA LEU A 240 14.55 -10.50 -15.91
C LEU A 240 14.55 -11.71 -16.86
N ASP A 241 13.38 -12.14 -17.35
CA ASP A 241 13.26 -13.16 -18.40
C ASP A 241 13.90 -12.68 -19.71
N ALA A 242 13.62 -11.44 -20.12
CA ALA A 242 14.18 -10.86 -21.34
C ALA A 242 15.70 -10.64 -21.30
N THR A 243 16.27 -10.44 -20.09
CA THR A 243 17.70 -10.17 -19.89
C THR A 243 18.51 -11.38 -19.44
N GLY A 244 17.87 -12.54 -19.26
CA GLY A 244 18.54 -13.80 -18.89
C GLY A 244 18.88 -13.94 -17.40
N GLY A 245 18.24 -13.15 -16.52
CA GLY A 245 18.41 -13.20 -15.06
C GLY A 245 17.68 -14.36 -14.40
N ALA A 246 18.05 -15.61 -14.72
CA ALA A 246 17.28 -16.80 -14.33
C ALA A 246 17.07 -16.99 -12.82
N ARG A 247 18.05 -16.60 -11.98
CA ARG A 247 17.94 -16.68 -10.52
C ARG A 247 16.98 -15.62 -9.97
N ASP A 248 17.19 -14.36 -10.36
CA ASP A 248 16.38 -13.23 -9.91
C ASP A 248 14.94 -13.36 -10.41
N LEU A 249 14.73 -13.96 -11.59
CA LEU A 249 13.40 -14.31 -12.09
C LEU A 249 12.65 -15.24 -11.12
N LEU A 250 13.32 -16.29 -10.61
CA LEU A 250 12.71 -17.21 -9.63
C LEU A 250 12.38 -16.50 -8.32
N ASP A 251 13.25 -15.59 -7.85
CA ASP A 251 12.99 -14.76 -6.67
C ASP A 251 11.79 -13.84 -6.87
N ALA A 252 11.69 -13.16 -8.02
CA ALA A 252 10.58 -12.29 -8.37
C ALA A 252 9.25 -13.07 -8.46
N GLU A 253 9.23 -14.24 -9.11
CA GLU A 253 8.05 -15.11 -9.17
C GLU A 253 7.62 -15.61 -7.78
N LEU A 254 8.57 -15.91 -6.90
CA LEU A 254 8.29 -16.35 -5.55
C LEU A 254 7.68 -15.25 -4.67
N GLU A 255 8.26 -14.05 -4.68
CA GLU A 255 7.70 -12.91 -3.96
C GLU A 255 6.32 -12.51 -4.53
N ARG A 256 6.11 -12.73 -5.84
CA ARG A 256 4.80 -12.53 -6.47
C ARG A 256 3.77 -13.53 -5.90
N ALA A 257 4.15 -14.80 -5.75
CA ALA A 257 3.31 -15.79 -5.08
C ALA A 257 2.97 -15.39 -3.64
N ARG A 258 3.93 -14.81 -2.89
CA ARG A 258 3.69 -14.27 -1.55
C ARG A 258 2.71 -13.10 -1.53
N CYS A 259 2.77 -12.19 -2.51
CA CYS A 259 1.77 -11.12 -2.67
C CYS A 259 0.37 -11.69 -2.91
N LEU A 260 0.26 -12.72 -3.77
CA LEU A 260 -1.01 -13.40 -4.06
C LEU A 260 -1.62 -14.06 -2.81
N VAL A 261 -0.82 -14.56 -1.86
CA VAL A 261 -1.32 -15.05 -0.56
C VAL A 261 -2.00 -13.91 0.22
N GLY A 262 -1.34 -12.75 0.32
CA GLY A 262 -1.91 -11.60 1.04
C GLY A 262 -3.16 -11.01 0.36
N LEU A 263 -3.25 -11.12 -0.97
CA LEU A 263 -4.44 -10.77 -1.76
C LEU A 263 -5.53 -11.87 -1.72
N ALA A 264 -5.38 -12.90 -0.89
CA ALA A 264 -6.29 -14.04 -0.80
C ALA A 264 -6.53 -14.80 -2.13
N ARG A 265 -5.65 -14.66 -3.12
CA ARG A 265 -5.64 -15.38 -4.41
C ARG A 265 -4.90 -16.71 -4.26
N PHE A 266 -5.32 -17.50 -3.27
CA PHE A 266 -4.55 -18.66 -2.79
C PHE A 266 -4.32 -19.76 -3.83
N ALA A 267 -5.24 -19.95 -4.79
CA ALA A 267 -5.08 -20.95 -5.84
C ALA A 267 -3.96 -20.57 -6.81
N GLU A 268 -3.90 -19.29 -7.18
CA GLU A 268 -2.86 -18.74 -8.06
C GLU A 268 -1.51 -18.71 -7.35
N ALA A 269 -1.49 -18.28 -6.07
CA ALA A 269 -0.30 -18.32 -5.22
C ALA A 269 0.29 -19.73 -5.11
N GLN A 270 -0.57 -20.74 -4.89
CA GLN A 270 -0.15 -22.13 -4.78
C GLN A 270 0.44 -22.65 -6.09
N ALA A 271 -0.21 -22.38 -7.23
CA ALA A 271 0.28 -22.82 -8.54
C ALA A 271 1.65 -22.23 -8.87
N LEU A 272 1.82 -20.91 -8.65
CA LEU A 272 3.09 -20.22 -8.90
C LEU A 272 4.19 -20.72 -7.96
N ALA A 273 3.90 -20.91 -6.67
CA ALA A 273 4.86 -21.46 -5.72
C ALA A 273 5.29 -22.89 -6.06
N GLU A 274 4.38 -23.74 -6.55
CA GLU A 274 4.71 -25.09 -7.02
C GLU A 274 5.63 -25.07 -8.25
N GLN A 275 5.37 -24.17 -9.21
CA GLN A 275 6.23 -23.96 -10.38
C GLN A 275 7.65 -23.56 -9.96
N VAL A 276 7.79 -22.51 -9.12
CA VAL A 276 9.09 -22.02 -8.66
C VAL A 276 9.83 -23.10 -7.88
N ARG A 277 9.13 -23.84 -7.00
CA ARG A 277 9.74 -24.95 -6.25
C ARG A 277 10.36 -26.00 -7.16
N ASP A 278 9.63 -26.39 -8.21
CA ASP A 278 10.07 -27.46 -9.10
C ASP A 278 11.19 -26.99 -10.05
N GLN A 279 11.23 -25.71 -10.40
CA GLN A 279 12.37 -25.08 -11.10
C GLN A 279 13.59 -24.96 -10.19
N ALA A 280 13.43 -24.44 -8.97
CA ALA A 280 14.50 -24.29 -7.99
C ALA A 280 15.15 -25.64 -7.64
N ARG A 281 14.36 -26.71 -7.49
CA ARG A 281 14.88 -28.08 -7.26
C ARG A 281 15.71 -28.58 -8.44
N ARG A 282 15.26 -28.36 -9.68
CA ARG A 282 16.01 -28.73 -10.89
C ARG A 282 17.32 -27.96 -11.02
N ALA A 283 17.33 -26.70 -10.58
CA ALA A 283 18.50 -25.84 -10.58
C ALA A 283 19.42 -26.02 -9.35
N GLY A 284 19.06 -26.88 -8.39
CA GLY A 284 19.86 -27.11 -7.17
C GLY A 284 19.76 -25.98 -6.12
N HIS A 285 18.79 -25.07 -6.23
CA HIS A 285 18.59 -23.97 -5.29
C HIS A 285 17.75 -24.41 -4.07
N GLY A 286 18.39 -25.07 -3.10
CA GLY A 286 17.75 -25.65 -1.91
C GLY A 286 16.89 -24.68 -1.09
N ILE A 287 17.44 -23.53 -0.72
CA ILE A 287 16.75 -22.51 0.09
C ILE A 287 15.53 -21.94 -0.64
N MET A 288 15.66 -21.69 -1.95
CA MET A 288 14.56 -21.22 -2.80
C MET A 288 13.42 -22.24 -2.83
N ALA A 289 13.74 -23.53 -2.97
CA ALA A 289 12.75 -24.59 -2.94
C ALA A 289 12.03 -24.68 -1.58
N LEU A 290 12.74 -24.43 -0.46
CA LEU A 290 12.13 -24.36 0.87
C LEU A 290 11.18 -23.17 1.00
N ARG A 291 11.58 -21.97 0.55
CA ARG A 291 10.72 -20.77 0.58
C ARG A 291 9.47 -20.97 -0.27
N ALA A 292 9.59 -21.55 -1.47
CA ALA A 292 8.45 -21.87 -2.33
C ALA A 292 7.51 -22.91 -1.69
N GLU A 293 8.05 -23.91 -1.01
CA GLU A 293 7.26 -24.87 -0.24
C GLU A 293 6.52 -24.22 0.94
N PHE A 294 7.15 -23.27 1.64
CA PHE A 294 6.48 -22.44 2.65
C PHE A 294 5.31 -21.66 2.07
N VAL A 295 5.49 -20.94 0.96
CA VAL A 295 4.41 -20.15 0.34
C VAL A 295 3.25 -21.07 -0.10
N GLY A 296 3.54 -22.26 -0.60
CA GLY A 296 2.52 -23.27 -0.92
C GLY A 296 1.78 -23.81 0.33
N LEU A 297 2.47 -23.96 1.47
CA LEU A 297 1.83 -24.31 2.74
C LEU A 297 0.95 -23.17 3.27
N ASP A 298 1.44 -21.93 3.26
CA ASP A 298 0.67 -20.77 3.75
C ASP A 298 -0.54 -20.45 2.85
N SER A 299 -0.42 -20.69 1.54
CA SER A 299 -1.56 -20.63 0.59
C SER A 299 -2.64 -21.63 0.94
N ARG A 300 -2.27 -22.89 1.20
CA ARG A 300 -3.21 -23.93 1.64
C ARG A 300 -3.85 -23.58 2.97
N PHE A 301 -3.06 -23.03 3.88
CA PHE A 301 -3.56 -22.56 5.16
C PHE A 301 -4.59 -21.46 5.01
N GLY A 302 -4.31 -20.42 4.22
CA GLY A 302 -5.24 -19.31 3.94
C GLY A 302 -6.60 -19.78 3.42
N ARG A 303 -6.64 -20.78 2.52
CA ARG A 303 -7.89 -21.41 2.04
C ARG A 303 -8.71 -22.09 3.14
N MET A 304 -8.05 -22.50 4.22
CA MET A 304 -8.66 -23.27 5.30
C MET A 304 -9.12 -22.40 6.48
N VAL A 305 -8.58 -21.20 6.70
CA VAL A 305 -8.71 -20.43 7.96
C VAL A 305 -10.16 -20.21 8.43
N GLU A 306 -11.14 -20.15 7.53
CA GLU A 306 -12.57 -20.00 7.90
C GLU A 306 -13.29 -21.32 8.28
N ARG A 307 -12.72 -22.48 7.92
CA ARG A 307 -13.35 -23.82 8.08
C ARG A 307 -12.35 -24.91 8.45
N THR A 308 -11.25 -24.57 9.13
CA THR A 308 -10.19 -25.53 9.44
C THR A 308 -10.68 -26.52 10.49
N SER A 309 -10.80 -27.80 10.11
CA SER A 309 -10.96 -28.87 11.10
C SER A 309 -9.65 -29.13 11.85
N THR A 310 -9.74 -29.62 13.09
CA THR A 310 -8.58 -30.01 13.91
C THR A 310 -7.64 -30.96 13.16
N ALA A 311 -8.18 -31.90 12.38
CA ALA A 311 -7.39 -32.84 11.59
C ALA A 311 -6.63 -32.19 10.43
N GLN A 312 -7.20 -31.15 9.81
CA GLN A 312 -6.50 -30.39 8.77
C GLN A 312 -5.43 -29.49 9.38
N ALA A 313 -5.71 -28.81 10.50
CA ALA A 313 -4.71 -28.04 11.25
C ALA A 313 -3.52 -28.91 11.66
N LEU A 314 -3.79 -30.12 12.17
CA LEU A 314 -2.75 -31.07 12.56
C LEU A 314 -1.87 -31.51 11.38
N ARG A 315 -2.47 -31.76 10.20
CA ARG A 315 -1.70 -32.12 8.99
C ARG A 315 -0.82 -30.98 8.52
N LEU A 316 -1.35 -29.76 8.54
CA LEU A 316 -0.58 -28.57 8.19
C LEU A 316 0.58 -28.34 9.17
N ALA A 317 0.33 -28.48 10.47
CA ALA A 317 1.34 -28.30 11.50
C ALA A 317 2.50 -29.28 11.32
N LYS A 318 2.21 -30.57 11.06
CA LYS A 318 3.23 -31.57 10.75
C LYS A 318 4.03 -31.25 9.48
N ALA A 319 3.38 -30.73 8.44
CA ALA A 319 4.07 -30.36 7.21
C ALA A 319 4.96 -29.12 7.37
N ALA A 320 4.53 -28.14 8.18
CA ALA A 320 5.34 -26.98 8.52
C ALA A 320 6.50 -27.34 9.47
N ASP A 321 6.28 -28.24 10.43
CA ASP A 321 7.30 -28.80 11.32
C ASP A 321 8.39 -29.56 10.52
N GLU A 322 7.99 -30.35 9.52
CA GLU A 322 8.92 -30.98 8.58
C GLU A 322 9.76 -29.96 7.80
N LEU A 323 9.13 -28.88 7.35
CA LEU A 323 9.81 -27.80 6.67
C LEU A 323 10.83 -27.11 7.59
N CYS A 324 10.50 -26.93 8.88
CA CYS A 324 11.42 -26.37 9.87
C CYS A 324 12.68 -27.23 10.00
N ARG A 325 12.54 -28.55 10.17
CA ARG A 325 13.69 -29.46 10.29
C ARG A 325 14.62 -29.38 9.09
N ARG A 326 14.05 -29.37 7.88
CA ARG A 326 14.83 -29.23 6.64
C ARG A 326 15.50 -27.87 6.49
N ALA A 327 14.89 -26.81 7.00
CA ALA A 327 15.49 -25.48 7.01
C ALA A 327 16.63 -25.39 8.04
N GLU A 328 16.52 -26.03 9.21
CA GLU A 328 17.58 -26.11 10.22
C GLU A 328 18.84 -26.81 9.70
N GLU A 329 18.67 -27.77 8.78
CA GLU A 329 19.77 -28.49 8.13
C GLU A 329 20.49 -27.65 7.05
N GLN A 330 19.97 -26.48 6.66
CA GLN A 330 20.56 -25.62 5.63
C GLN A 330 21.10 -24.30 6.21
N HIS A 331 22.38 -24.03 5.94
CA HIS A 331 23.00 -22.75 6.26
C HIS A 331 22.38 -21.62 5.42
N GLY A 332 22.05 -20.47 6.02
CA GLY A 332 21.42 -19.34 5.34
C GLY A 332 19.88 -19.43 5.18
N ALA A 333 19.25 -20.43 5.81
CA ALA A 333 17.79 -20.65 5.74
C ALA A 333 17.02 -20.02 6.93
N GLU A 334 17.60 -19.06 7.65
CA GLU A 334 17.06 -18.50 8.89
C GLU A 334 15.68 -17.85 8.67
N ARG A 335 15.51 -17.12 7.57
CA ARG A 335 14.24 -16.43 7.25
C ARG A 335 13.11 -17.43 7.00
N VAL A 336 13.35 -18.46 6.18
CA VAL A 336 12.34 -19.50 5.91
C VAL A 336 12.06 -20.34 7.16
N LEU A 337 13.06 -20.53 8.03
CA LEU A 337 12.88 -21.21 9.32
C LEU A 337 11.93 -20.43 10.23
N ILE A 338 12.10 -19.10 10.37
CA ILE A 338 11.20 -18.24 11.16
C ILE A 338 9.76 -18.35 10.62
N ASP A 339 9.59 -18.22 9.31
CA ASP A 339 8.29 -18.26 8.65
C ASP A 339 7.61 -19.62 8.79
N ALA A 340 8.35 -20.71 8.56
CA ALA A 340 7.87 -22.08 8.73
C ALA A 340 7.50 -22.37 10.19
N ARG A 341 8.30 -21.91 11.15
CA ARG A 341 8.06 -22.09 12.60
C ARG A 341 6.83 -21.33 13.06
N LEU A 342 6.62 -20.10 12.57
CA LEU A 342 5.39 -19.34 12.85
C LEU A 342 4.14 -20.01 12.25
N LEU A 343 4.24 -20.57 11.04
CA LEU A 343 3.15 -21.34 10.43
C LEU A 343 2.86 -22.63 11.21
N ALA A 344 3.89 -23.36 11.63
CA ALA A 344 3.77 -24.54 12.47
C ALA A 344 3.10 -24.18 13.80
N ALA A 345 3.57 -23.14 14.49
CA ALA A 345 3.04 -22.67 15.76
C ALA A 345 1.56 -22.29 15.64
N GLU A 346 1.17 -21.56 14.59
CA GLU A 346 -0.23 -21.18 14.36
C GLU A 346 -1.11 -22.41 14.10
N ALA A 347 -0.63 -23.35 13.28
CA ALA A 347 -1.34 -24.59 12.99
C ALA A 347 -1.47 -25.50 14.23
N TRP A 348 -0.44 -25.58 15.07
CA TRP A 348 -0.49 -26.27 16.36
C TRP A 348 -1.54 -25.65 17.28
N ALA A 349 -1.56 -24.34 17.44
CA ALA A 349 -2.55 -23.64 18.26
C ALA A 349 -3.97 -23.91 17.76
N ARG A 350 -4.22 -23.83 16.45
CA ARG A 350 -5.53 -24.13 15.85
C ARG A 350 -5.93 -25.61 15.96
N SER A 351 -4.98 -26.51 16.13
CA SER A 351 -5.23 -27.93 16.43
C SER A 351 -5.48 -28.22 17.93
N GLY A 352 -5.36 -27.20 18.80
CA GLY A 352 -5.49 -27.33 20.25
C GLY A 352 -4.21 -27.81 20.96
N ARG A 353 -3.07 -27.83 20.27
CA ARG A 353 -1.76 -28.25 20.81
C ARG A 353 -0.95 -27.03 21.25
N PHE A 354 -1.44 -26.33 22.29
CA PHE A 354 -0.86 -25.07 22.74
C PHE A 354 0.58 -25.20 23.25
N ASP A 355 0.95 -26.31 23.90
CA ASP A 355 2.31 -26.52 24.41
C ASP A 355 3.34 -26.54 23.27
N ARG A 356 3.02 -27.19 22.14
CA ARG A 356 3.89 -27.20 20.95
C ARG A 356 3.97 -25.82 20.31
N SER A 357 2.84 -25.15 20.19
CA SER A 357 2.79 -23.78 19.66
C SER A 357 3.64 -22.80 20.49
N GLN A 358 3.60 -22.93 21.82
CA GLN A 358 4.43 -22.12 22.71
C GLN A 358 5.92 -22.48 22.59
N ALA A 359 6.27 -23.75 22.45
CA ALA A 359 7.65 -24.18 22.22
C ALA A 359 8.23 -23.56 20.93
N ASP A 360 7.45 -23.57 19.85
CA ASP A 360 7.84 -22.95 18.58
C ASP A 360 8.02 -21.43 18.72
N LEU A 361 7.13 -20.75 19.46
CA LEU A 361 7.27 -19.32 19.75
C LEU A 361 8.52 -19.00 20.56
N LEU A 362 8.86 -19.80 21.57
CA LEU A 362 10.04 -19.61 22.41
C LEU A 362 11.35 -19.85 21.65
N ALA A 363 11.31 -20.64 20.58
CA ALA A 363 12.44 -20.90 19.70
C ALA A 363 12.65 -19.81 18.63
N LEU A 364 11.80 -18.77 18.56
CA LEU A 364 12.01 -17.65 17.65
C LEU A 364 13.17 -16.76 18.11
N PRO A 365 13.89 -16.11 17.17
CA PRO A 365 14.88 -15.10 17.52
C PRO A 365 14.23 -13.86 18.17
N PRO A 366 15.04 -12.95 18.76
CA PRO A 366 14.55 -11.69 19.28
C PRO A 366 13.72 -10.90 18.26
N ALA A 367 12.65 -10.25 18.73
CA ALA A 367 11.69 -9.57 17.86
C ALA A 367 12.30 -8.43 17.02
N SER A 368 13.42 -7.85 17.45
CA SER A 368 14.14 -6.81 16.71
C SER A 368 14.74 -7.32 15.38
N GLY A 369 15.02 -8.62 15.26
CA GLY A 369 15.57 -9.22 14.03
C GLY A 369 14.51 -9.78 13.08
N MET A 370 13.22 -9.56 13.33
CA MET A 370 12.13 -10.12 12.52
C MET A 370 11.40 -9.03 11.73
N ALA A 371 11.02 -9.34 10.48
CA ALA A 371 10.14 -8.51 9.68
C ALA A 371 8.78 -8.27 10.39
N LEU A 372 8.12 -7.15 10.08
CA LEU A 372 6.87 -6.78 10.76
C LEU A 372 5.80 -7.86 10.63
N GLY A 373 5.61 -8.43 9.43
CA GLY A 373 4.65 -9.51 9.21
C GLY A 373 4.90 -10.71 10.14
N ALA A 374 6.16 -11.08 10.37
CA ALA A 374 6.54 -12.15 11.28
C ALA A 374 6.27 -11.79 12.75
N ARG A 375 6.60 -10.55 13.17
CA ARG A 375 6.30 -10.04 14.53
C ARG A 375 4.81 -10.00 14.82
N VAL A 376 4.00 -9.53 13.87
CA VAL A 376 2.54 -9.52 13.99
C VAL A 376 1.98 -10.94 14.04
N ARG A 377 2.50 -11.85 13.20
CA ARG A 377 2.11 -13.27 13.23
C ARG A 377 2.49 -13.94 14.56
N ALA A 378 3.63 -13.63 15.15
CA ALA A 378 4.01 -14.11 16.48
C ALA A 378 2.98 -13.67 17.56
N GLU A 379 2.47 -12.45 17.47
CA GLU A 379 1.40 -11.97 18.36
C GLU A 379 0.05 -12.62 18.07
N VAL A 380 -0.27 -12.95 16.81
CA VAL A 380 -1.44 -13.79 16.45
C VAL A 380 -1.36 -15.16 17.14
N VAL A 381 -0.21 -15.83 17.05
CA VAL A 381 -0.01 -17.15 17.68
C VAL A 381 -0.04 -17.04 19.21
N SER A 382 0.57 -16.00 19.77
CA SER A 382 0.53 -15.72 21.21
C SER A 382 -0.90 -15.49 21.70
N ALA A 383 -1.71 -14.77 20.92
CA ALA A 383 -3.13 -14.56 21.21
C ALA A 383 -3.92 -15.88 21.15
N LEU A 384 -3.70 -16.70 20.12
CA LEU A 384 -4.32 -18.03 20.00
C LEU A 384 -3.99 -18.93 21.20
N CYS A 385 -2.71 -18.98 21.61
CA CYS A 385 -2.27 -19.74 22.78
C CYS A 385 -2.90 -19.22 24.06
N GLY A 386 -2.87 -17.90 24.28
CA GLY A 386 -3.44 -17.28 25.47
C GLY A 386 -4.94 -17.53 25.60
N TYR A 387 -5.70 -17.34 24.52
CA TYR A 387 -7.14 -17.62 24.55
C TYR A 387 -7.47 -19.10 24.62
N GLY A 388 -6.70 -19.95 23.94
CA GLY A 388 -6.88 -21.40 23.93
C GLY A 388 -6.63 -22.05 25.28
N ALA A 389 -5.65 -21.54 26.04
CA ALA A 389 -5.35 -21.96 27.41
C ALA A 389 -6.28 -21.32 28.47
N GLY A 390 -7.33 -20.60 28.07
CA GLY A 390 -8.25 -19.91 29.00
C GLY A 390 -7.68 -18.64 29.66
N MET A 391 -6.44 -18.25 29.33
CA MET A 391 -5.76 -17.06 29.84
C MET A 391 -6.16 -15.79 29.07
N ARG A 392 -7.43 -15.37 29.21
CA ARG A 392 -8.01 -14.25 28.45
C ARG A 392 -7.19 -12.95 28.50
N ARG A 393 -6.62 -12.61 29.67
CA ARG A 393 -5.78 -11.42 29.83
C ARG A 393 -4.50 -11.48 28.99
N SER A 394 -3.86 -12.66 28.93
CA SER A 394 -2.67 -12.88 28.11
C SER A 394 -3.01 -12.77 26.63
N GLY A 395 -4.09 -13.43 26.19
CA GLY A 395 -4.55 -13.36 24.80
C GLY A 395 -4.84 -11.92 24.35
N LEU A 396 -5.55 -11.15 25.17
CA LEU A 396 -5.84 -9.74 24.88
C LEU A 396 -4.58 -8.86 24.92
N ALA A 397 -3.62 -9.15 25.80
CA ALA A 397 -2.34 -8.43 25.83
C ALA A 397 -1.55 -8.64 24.54
N ALA A 398 -1.51 -9.86 24.00
CA ALA A 398 -0.90 -10.16 22.70
C ALA A 398 -1.59 -9.41 21.55
N VAL A 399 -2.93 -9.43 21.52
CA VAL A 399 -3.70 -8.64 20.54
C VAL A 399 -3.34 -7.16 20.59
N ARG A 400 -3.26 -6.57 21.78
CA ARG A 400 -2.90 -5.15 21.96
C ARG A 400 -1.46 -4.86 21.52
N ARG A 401 -0.51 -5.76 21.76
CA ARG A 401 0.86 -5.62 21.25
C ARG A 401 0.87 -5.68 19.73
N GLY A 402 0.18 -6.63 19.11
CA GLY A 402 0.07 -6.72 17.65
C GLY A 402 -0.52 -5.46 17.00
N TYR A 403 -1.60 -4.90 17.57
CA TYR A 403 -2.13 -3.62 17.08
C TYR A 403 -1.21 -2.42 17.31
N ARG A 404 -0.39 -2.45 18.37
CA ARG A 404 0.63 -1.40 18.59
C ARG A 404 1.70 -1.44 17.50
N LEU A 405 2.18 -2.62 17.12
CA LEU A 405 3.13 -2.79 16.02
C LEU A 405 2.59 -2.22 14.70
N LEU A 406 1.31 -2.52 14.40
CA LEU A 406 0.63 -2.01 13.19
C LEU A 406 0.39 -0.50 13.25
N ALA A 407 0.08 0.03 14.43
CA ALA A 407 -0.08 1.47 14.65
C ALA A 407 1.24 2.24 14.50
N GLU A 408 2.36 1.69 14.99
CA GLU A 408 3.71 2.24 14.83
C GLU A 408 4.11 2.31 13.36
N GLN A 409 3.93 1.24 12.59
CA GLN A 409 4.18 1.25 11.14
C GLN A 409 3.30 2.29 10.43
N ARG A 410 2.00 2.35 10.77
CA ARG A 410 1.07 3.30 10.18
C ARG A 410 1.52 4.75 10.39
N GLN A 411 2.13 5.09 11.53
CA GLN A 411 2.60 6.45 11.80
C GLN A 411 3.75 6.89 10.88
N GLN A 412 4.43 5.96 10.21
CA GLN A 412 5.46 6.27 9.22
C GLN A 412 4.86 6.56 7.84
N LEU A 413 3.63 6.12 7.59
CA LEU A 413 2.94 6.26 6.30
C LEU A 413 2.19 7.59 6.23
N GLY A 414 2.56 8.46 5.29
CA GLY A 414 1.86 9.73 5.07
C GLY A 414 0.60 9.59 4.22
N ALA A 415 0.64 8.78 3.16
CA ALA A 415 -0.45 8.65 2.19
C ALA A 415 -1.65 7.85 2.71
N VAL A 416 -2.88 8.33 2.44
CA VAL A 416 -4.14 7.63 2.81
C VAL A 416 -4.18 6.19 2.29
N GLU A 417 -3.69 5.95 1.09
CA GLU A 417 -3.66 4.62 0.47
C GLU A 417 -2.73 3.68 1.20
N ALA A 418 -1.55 4.14 1.61
CA ALA A 418 -0.60 3.32 2.35
C ALA A 418 -1.15 3.00 3.76
N VAL A 419 -1.71 4.00 4.44
CA VAL A 419 -2.37 3.82 5.76
C VAL A 419 -3.49 2.79 5.71
N THR A 420 -4.32 2.83 4.67
CA THR A 420 -5.44 1.89 4.50
C THR A 420 -4.98 0.51 4.01
N ALA A 421 -3.94 0.45 3.18
CA ALA A 421 -3.36 -0.80 2.69
C ALA A 421 -2.69 -1.61 3.80
N ALA A 422 -2.04 -0.95 4.77
CA ALA A 422 -1.44 -1.59 5.94
C ALA A 422 -2.44 -2.44 6.77
N ALA A 423 -3.74 -2.21 6.61
CA ALA A 423 -4.79 -3.02 7.24
C ALA A 423 -4.70 -4.52 6.91
N VAL A 424 -4.10 -4.87 5.77
CA VAL A 424 -3.94 -6.27 5.34
C VAL A 424 -3.16 -7.11 6.36
N HIS A 425 -2.14 -6.51 6.99
CA HIS A 425 -1.31 -7.18 8.00
C HIS A 425 -2.08 -7.43 9.31
N GLY A 426 -3.17 -6.70 9.55
CA GLY A 426 -4.03 -6.83 10.73
C GLY A 426 -5.15 -7.86 10.63
N ILE A 427 -5.43 -8.41 9.44
CA ILE A 427 -6.61 -9.27 9.19
C ILE A 427 -6.61 -10.51 10.11
N ARG A 428 -5.48 -11.22 10.18
CA ARG A 428 -5.36 -12.45 10.98
C ARG A 428 -5.55 -12.15 12.48
N LEU A 429 -4.96 -11.05 12.95
CA LEU A 429 -5.07 -10.60 14.34
C LEU A 429 -6.51 -10.22 14.70
N GLN A 430 -7.18 -9.51 13.79
CA GLN A 430 -8.59 -9.15 13.93
C GLN A 430 -9.48 -10.39 14.01
N GLY A 431 -9.24 -11.40 13.17
CA GLY A 431 -9.96 -12.68 13.23
C GLY A 431 -9.84 -13.34 14.60
N VAL A 432 -8.63 -13.45 15.15
CA VAL A 432 -8.39 -14.05 16.47
C VAL A 432 -9.08 -13.26 17.59
N ASP A 433 -9.03 -11.92 17.56
CA ASP A 433 -9.68 -11.08 18.57
C ASP A 433 -11.21 -11.20 18.52
N ILE A 434 -11.80 -11.15 17.31
CA ILE A 434 -13.24 -11.33 17.11
C ILE A 434 -13.69 -12.72 17.56
N ASP A 435 -12.99 -13.78 17.15
CA ASP A 435 -13.35 -15.16 17.52
C ASP A 435 -13.26 -15.37 19.03
N ALA A 436 -12.28 -14.77 19.69
CA ALA A 436 -12.18 -14.79 21.15
C ALA A 436 -13.31 -14.00 21.82
N ALA A 437 -13.68 -12.85 21.27
CA ALA A 437 -14.78 -12.05 21.77
C ALA A 437 -16.14 -12.76 21.61
N LEU A 438 -16.35 -13.50 20.53
CA LEU A 438 -17.58 -14.27 20.27
C LEU A 438 -17.80 -15.42 21.26
N ARG A 439 -16.75 -15.89 21.96
CA ARG A 439 -16.87 -16.89 23.04
C ARG A 439 -17.34 -16.29 24.37
N SER A 440 -17.40 -14.96 24.46
CA SER A 440 -17.89 -14.24 25.65
C SER A 440 -19.41 -14.25 25.71
N THR A 441 -19.98 -14.35 26.91
CA THR A 441 -21.43 -14.18 27.15
C THR A 441 -21.86 -12.71 27.11
N SER A 442 -20.94 -11.79 27.42
CA SER A 442 -21.15 -10.34 27.28
C SER A 442 -20.87 -9.88 25.84
N PRO A 443 -21.66 -8.95 25.28
CA PRO A 443 -21.46 -8.37 23.94
C PRO A 443 -20.35 -7.30 23.88
N ASP A 444 -20.00 -6.66 24.99
CA ASP A 444 -19.01 -5.57 25.04
C ASP A 444 -17.65 -5.94 24.43
N PRO A 445 -17.08 -7.14 24.70
CA PRO A 445 -15.79 -7.51 24.14
C PRO A 445 -15.79 -7.60 22.61
N LEU A 446 -16.92 -7.95 21.99
CA LEU A 446 -17.03 -8.00 20.54
C LEU A 446 -17.02 -6.58 19.96
N PHE A 447 -17.78 -5.66 20.57
CA PHE A 447 -17.71 -4.25 20.19
C PHE A 447 -16.28 -3.72 20.28
N ASP A 448 -15.61 -3.95 21.42
CA ASP A 448 -14.26 -3.44 21.64
C ASP A 448 -13.25 -4.08 20.67
N ALA A 449 -13.41 -5.36 20.30
CA ALA A 449 -12.57 -6.04 19.31
C ALA A 449 -12.73 -5.47 17.91
N LEU A 450 -13.98 -5.22 17.49
CA LEU A 450 -14.27 -4.60 16.20
C LEU A 450 -13.65 -3.20 16.11
N GLU A 451 -13.81 -2.39 17.16
CA GLU A 451 -13.32 -1.01 17.18
C GLU A 451 -11.80 -0.91 17.32
N ARG A 452 -11.13 -1.81 18.06
CA ARG A 452 -9.65 -1.89 18.07
C ARG A 452 -9.08 -2.05 16.67
N GLY A 453 -9.58 -3.04 15.92
CA GLY A 453 -9.10 -3.30 14.56
C GLY A 453 -9.45 -2.20 13.56
N ARG A 454 -10.58 -1.51 13.76
CA ARG A 454 -11.02 -0.38 12.91
C ARG A 454 -10.24 0.89 13.17
N ALA A 455 -10.14 1.31 14.42
CA ALA A 455 -9.45 2.54 14.78
C ALA A 455 -7.97 2.52 14.36
N THR A 456 -7.32 1.35 14.40
CA THR A 456 -5.90 1.21 14.02
C THR A 456 -5.60 1.75 12.61
N PHE A 457 -6.50 1.56 11.65
CA PHE A 457 -6.31 1.98 10.25
C PHE A 457 -7.24 3.13 9.82
N ALA A 458 -8.02 3.65 10.76
CA ALA A 458 -8.87 4.82 10.58
C ALA A 458 -8.08 6.13 10.76
N GLY A 459 -8.79 7.26 10.64
CA GLY A 459 -8.27 8.60 10.91
C GLY A 459 -7.59 9.27 9.72
N SER A 460 -7.03 10.46 9.95
CA SER A 460 -6.40 11.27 8.91
C SER A 460 -5.15 10.59 8.34
N GLY A 461 -5.08 10.47 7.02
CA GLY A 461 -3.82 10.37 6.27
C GLY A 461 -3.73 11.60 5.37
N ARG A 462 -2.52 12.01 4.97
CA ARG A 462 -2.35 13.07 3.97
C ARG A 462 -2.73 12.51 2.60
N VAL A 463 -3.38 13.33 1.80
CA VAL A 463 -3.76 12.99 0.42
C VAL A 463 -2.74 13.56 -0.58
N ARG A 464 -1.84 14.46 -0.12
CA ARG A 464 -0.87 15.23 -0.89
C ARG A 464 0.46 15.39 -0.11
N PRO A 465 1.60 15.24 -0.79
CA PRO A 465 2.86 15.89 -0.41
C PRO A 465 2.73 17.42 -0.48
N PRO A 466 3.27 18.21 0.45
CA PRO A 466 3.34 19.67 0.25
C PRO A 466 4.16 19.97 -1.01
N ASP A 467 3.56 20.67 -1.98
CA ASP A 467 4.23 21.39 -3.06
C ASP A 467 5.26 20.64 -3.95
N ASP A 468 5.05 19.36 -4.28
CA ASP A 468 5.86 18.70 -5.35
C ASP A 468 5.42 19.21 -6.75
N PRO A 469 6.26 20.00 -7.45
CA PRO A 469 5.92 20.54 -8.77
C PRO A 469 5.72 19.43 -9.81
N ARG A 470 6.45 18.30 -9.68
CA ARG A 470 6.38 17.19 -10.63
C ARG A 470 5.08 16.41 -10.49
N THR A 471 4.63 16.14 -9.28
CA THR A 471 3.29 15.56 -9.04
C THR A 471 2.20 16.47 -9.59
N ALA A 472 2.30 17.80 -9.40
CA ALA A 472 1.35 18.75 -9.98
C ALA A 472 1.34 18.71 -11.52
N GLU A 473 2.51 18.64 -12.15
CA GLU A 473 2.63 18.50 -13.61
C GLU A 473 2.02 17.20 -14.15
N LEU A 474 2.26 16.07 -13.48
CA LEU A 474 1.68 14.76 -13.85
C LEU A 474 0.14 14.80 -13.78
N VAL A 475 -0.42 15.40 -12.73
CA VAL A 475 -1.87 15.55 -12.56
C VAL A 475 -2.45 16.46 -13.63
N VAL A 476 -1.84 17.62 -13.90
CA VAL A 476 -2.28 18.55 -14.95
C VAL A 476 -2.24 17.87 -16.33
N SER A 477 -1.19 17.10 -16.60
CA SER A 477 -1.04 16.36 -17.85
C SER A 477 -2.08 15.25 -17.98
N ALA A 478 -2.34 14.50 -16.91
CA ALA A 478 -3.41 13.50 -16.88
C ALA A 478 -4.78 14.14 -17.14
N ARG A 479 -5.07 15.30 -16.52
CA ARG A 479 -6.31 16.06 -16.75
C ARG A 479 -6.46 16.44 -18.22
N ARG A 480 -5.42 16.97 -18.84
CA ARG A 480 -5.43 17.34 -20.28
C ARG A 480 -5.74 16.14 -21.16
N LEU A 481 -5.15 14.97 -20.89
CA LEU A 481 -5.42 13.75 -21.64
C LEU A 481 -6.86 13.26 -21.47
N MET A 482 -7.40 13.31 -20.24
CA MET A 482 -8.81 12.96 -19.97
C MET A 482 -9.78 13.90 -20.70
N GLU A 483 -9.51 15.20 -20.69
CA GLU A 483 -10.35 16.19 -21.36
C GLU A 483 -10.29 16.04 -22.90
N ASN A 484 -9.10 15.83 -23.46
CA ASN A 484 -8.95 15.52 -24.89
C ASN A 484 -9.73 14.25 -25.28
N ALA A 485 -9.66 13.21 -24.44
CA ALA A 485 -10.40 11.98 -24.67
C ALA A 485 -11.93 12.16 -24.57
N ARG A 486 -12.39 13.10 -23.74
CA ARG A 486 -13.80 13.45 -23.63
C ARG A 486 -14.29 14.21 -24.87
N GLN A 487 -13.52 15.19 -25.33
CA GLN A 487 -13.87 15.98 -26.52
C GLN A 487 -14.05 15.09 -27.76
N LEU A 488 -13.22 14.05 -27.90
CA LEU A 488 -13.36 13.03 -28.95
C LEU A 488 -14.63 12.16 -28.83
N ARG A 489 -15.23 12.03 -27.64
CA ARG A 489 -16.51 11.34 -27.46
C ARG A 489 -17.73 12.24 -27.71
N GLY A 490 -17.55 13.56 -27.59
CA GLY A 490 -18.61 14.56 -27.75
C GLY A 490 -18.85 15.00 -29.20
N SER A 491 -17.97 14.67 -30.14
CA SER A 491 -18.18 14.89 -31.57
C SER A 491 -19.20 13.88 -32.11
N GLU A 492 -20.34 14.37 -32.62
CA GLU A 492 -21.41 13.54 -33.21
C GLU A 492 -21.00 12.75 -34.49
N HIS A 493 -19.71 12.74 -34.84
CA HIS A 493 -19.14 12.15 -36.05
C HIS A 493 -17.99 11.16 -35.78
N ALA A 494 -17.88 10.61 -34.56
CA ALA A 494 -16.80 9.70 -34.20
C ALA A 494 -16.77 8.43 -35.07
N GLY A 495 -15.84 8.35 -36.02
CA GLY A 495 -15.56 7.14 -36.80
C GLY A 495 -14.83 6.08 -35.99
N ASP A 496 -14.78 4.84 -36.49
CA ASP A 496 -14.21 3.67 -35.80
C ASP A 496 -12.75 3.87 -35.30
N GLY A 497 -11.97 4.76 -35.92
CA GLY A 497 -10.61 5.10 -35.52
C GLY A 497 -10.49 6.08 -34.33
N GLU A 498 -11.49 6.94 -34.09
CA GLU A 498 -11.46 7.94 -33.02
C GLU A 498 -11.76 7.32 -31.64
N GLY A 499 -12.55 6.24 -31.61
CA GLY A 499 -12.79 5.45 -30.40
C GLY A 499 -11.51 4.80 -29.85
N GLY A 500 -10.62 4.32 -30.73
CA GLY A 500 -9.31 3.78 -30.36
C GLY A 500 -8.40 4.83 -29.74
N ARG A 501 -8.30 6.00 -30.38
CA ARG A 501 -7.49 7.13 -29.87
C ARG A 501 -8.00 7.65 -28.53
N GLY A 502 -9.31 7.71 -28.32
CA GLY A 502 -9.90 8.07 -27.03
C GLY A 502 -9.54 7.07 -25.92
N ALA A 503 -9.47 5.77 -26.22
CA ALA A 503 -9.05 4.74 -25.26
C ALA A 503 -7.56 4.83 -24.93
N ASP A 504 -6.71 5.16 -25.91
CA ASP A 504 -5.27 5.38 -25.70
C ASP A 504 -5.01 6.56 -24.76
N LEU A 505 -5.66 7.70 -24.99
CA LEU A 505 -5.56 8.86 -24.12
C LEU A 505 -6.01 8.56 -22.68
N HIS A 506 -7.05 7.72 -22.50
CA HIS A 506 -7.46 7.27 -21.17
C HIS A 506 -6.40 6.38 -20.51
N ARG A 507 -5.76 5.48 -21.27
CA ARG A 507 -4.66 4.64 -20.75
C ARG A 507 -3.47 5.49 -20.34
N ASP A 508 -3.08 6.45 -21.17
CA ASP A 508 -1.98 7.37 -20.86
C ASP A 508 -2.30 8.24 -19.63
N ALA A 509 -3.52 8.78 -19.54
CA ALA A 509 -3.97 9.51 -18.36
C ALA A 509 -3.86 8.66 -17.09
N ARG A 510 -4.34 7.41 -17.14
CA ARG A 510 -4.23 6.47 -16.00
C ARG A 510 -2.79 6.16 -15.62
N ARG A 511 -1.89 6.05 -16.60
CA ARG A 511 -0.44 5.89 -16.34
C ARG A 511 0.12 7.09 -15.57
N LEU A 512 -0.19 8.32 -16.00
CA LEU A 512 0.26 9.53 -15.31
C LEU A 512 -0.35 9.67 -13.90
N GLN A 513 -1.62 9.31 -13.72
CA GLN A 513 -2.26 9.27 -12.40
C GLN A 513 -1.61 8.24 -11.48
N HIS A 514 -1.22 7.08 -12.02
CA HIS A 514 -0.48 6.07 -11.26
C HIS A 514 0.89 6.61 -10.82
N GLN A 515 1.65 7.24 -11.74
CA GLN A 515 2.93 7.86 -11.38
C GLN A 515 2.78 8.96 -10.33
N ALA A 516 1.78 9.84 -10.47
CA ALA A 516 1.48 10.85 -9.47
C ALA A 516 1.10 10.23 -8.12
N ARG A 517 0.37 9.10 -8.13
CA ARG A 517 0.05 8.33 -6.91
C ARG A 517 1.30 7.76 -6.26
N GLU A 518 2.20 7.12 -7.00
CA GLU A 518 3.42 6.53 -6.42
C GLU A 518 4.24 7.59 -5.68
N ARG A 519 4.32 8.81 -6.24
CA ARG A 519 4.97 9.96 -5.60
C ARG A 519 4.28 10.44 -4.32
N THR A 520 3.04 10.07 -4.04
CA THR A 520 2.44 10.37 -2.73
C THR A 520 3.00 9.49 -1.62
N TRP A 521 3.47 8.28 -1.93
CA TRP A 521 4.09 7.37 -0.97
C TRP A 521 5.45 7.87 -0.50
N HIS A 522 6.05 8.77 -1.27
CA HIS A 522 7.28 9.46 -0.94
C HIS A 522 7.16 10.36 0.27
N SER A 523 5.97 10.72 0.73
CA SER A 523 5.82 11.58 1.91
C SER A 523 5.56 10.76 3.16
N GLY A 524 6.43 10.92 4.15
CA GLY A 524 6.14 10.53 5.53
C GLY A 524 5.16 11.50 6.19
N GLY A 525 4.54 11.10 7.29
CA GLY A 525 3.70 11.99 8.07
C GLY A 525 3.20 11.35 9.36
N VAL A 526 3.20 12.12 10.45
CA VAL A 526 2.67 11.67 11.75
C VAL A 526 1.14 11.70 11.68
N ALA A 527 0.55 10.68 11.07
CA ALA A 527 -0.88 10.47 11.13
C ALA A 527 -1.24 10.00 12.54
N GLY A 528 -1.99 10.82 13.30
CA GLY A 528 -2.50 10.40 14.61
C GLY A 528 -3.33 9.11 14.47
N VAL A 529 -3.08 8.14 15.36
CA VAL A 529 -3.87 6.91 15.42
C VAL A 529 -5.09 7.18 16.30
N PRO A 530 -6.32 7.07 15.78
CA PRO A 530 -7.52 7.29 16.58
C PRO A 530 -7.58 6.33 17.78
N THR A 531 -8.08 6.84 18.91
CA THR A 531 -8.37 5.97 20.06
C THR A 531 -9.65 5.18 19.77
N PRO A 532 -9.64 3.84 19.84
CA PRO A 532 -10.84 3.04 19.63
C PRO A 532 -11.89 3.33 20.71
N ALA A 533 -13.16 3.43 20.30
CA ALA A 533 -14.25 3.50 21.26
C ALA A 533 -14.38 2.16 22.00
N SER A 534 -14.64 2.22 23.31
CA SER A 534 -15.08 1.05 24.07
C SER A 534 -16.58 1.09 24.32
N ALA A 535 -17.22 -0.08 24.40
CA ALA A 535 -18.64 -0.19 24.70
C ALA A 535 -18.99 0.51 26.02
N ARG A 536 -18.10 0.40 27.02
CA ARG A 536 -18.28 1.02 28.34
C ARG A 536 -18.30 2.55 28.24
N GLU A 537 -17.31 3.14 27.58
CA GLU A 537 -17.23 4.60 27.42
C GLU A 537 -18.39 5.12 26.59
N LEU A 538 -18.71 4.46 25.48
CA LEU A 538 -19.81 4.89 24.61
C LEU A 538 -21.17 4.88 25.33
N ARG A 539 -21.46 3.85 26.14
CA ARG A 539 -22.67 3.85 26.98
C ARG A 539 -22.66 4.99 28.00
N SER A 540 -21.50 5.29 28.58
CA SER A 540 -21.35 6.41 29.51
C SER A 540 -21.67 7.74 28.82
N ASP A 541 -21.13 7.95 27.62
CA ASP A 541 -21.34 9.17 26.85
C ASP A 541 -22.82 9.32 26.45
N LEU A 542 -23.47 8.23 26.01
CA LEU A 542 -24.91 8.22 25.67
C LEU A 542 -25.80 8.57 26.86
N ARG A 543 -25.48 8.04 28.06
CA ARG A 543 -26.21 8.37 29.31
C ARG A 543 -25.99 9.82 29.71
N ALA A 544 -24.76 10.30 29.62
CA ALA A 544 -24.40 11.65 30.00
C ALA A 544 -25.06 12.70 29.09
N SER A 545 -25.20 12.42 27.79
CA SER A 545 -25.87 13.33 26.86
C SER A 545 -27.40 13.18 26.83
N GLY A 546 -27.95 12.12 27.46
CA GLY A 546 -29.37 11.81 27.38
C GLY A 546 -29.84 11.37 25.98
N SER A 547 -28.90 10.93 25.12
CA SER A 547 -29.21 10.56 23.74
C SER A 547 -29.97 9.23 23.67
N ASP A 548 -31.04 9.21 22.88
CA ASP A 548 -31.83 8.03 22.56
C ASP A 548 -31.28 7.22 21.37
N ARG A 549 -30.10 7.60 20.85
CA ARG A 549 -29.48 6.97 19.68
C ARG A 549 -29.09 5.51 19.94
N VAL A 550 -29.25 4.69 18.91
CA VAL A 550 -28.76 3.31 18.90
C VAL A 550 -27.53 3.22 18.01
N VAL A 551 -26.43 2.71 18.55
CA VAL A 551 -25.21 2.40 17.81
C VAL A 551 -25.24 0.93 17.38
N LEU A 552 -25.17 0.70 16.08
CA LEU A 552 -25.09 -0.62 15.46
C LEU A 552 -23.66 -0.85 14.98
N ASN A 553 -22.97 -1.76 15.65
CA ASN A 553 -21.64 -2.20 15.24
C ASN A 553 -21.75 -3.53 14.49
N LEU A 554 -21.70 -3.49 13.16
CA LEU A 554 -21.94 -4.64 12.28
C LEU A 554 -20.64 -5.35 11.91
N THR A 555 -20.66 -6.68 11.83
CA THR A 555 -19.51 -7.47 11.38
C THR A 555 -19.93 -8.62 10.47
N MET A 556 -19.08 -8.93 9.50
CA MET A 556 -19.24 -10.02 8.53
C MET A 556 -18.08 -11.00 8.79
N ASN A 557 -18.27 -11.95 9.71
CA ASN A 557 -17.24 -12.91 10.09
C ASN A 557 -17.76 -14.36 10.02
N GLY A 558 -16.95 -15.26 9.46
CA GLY A 558 -17.29 -16.68 9.28
C GLY A 558 -18.52 -16.90 8.40
N GLY A 559 -18.68 -16.08 7.35
CA GLY A 559 -19.83 -16.16 6.44
C GLY A 559 -21.17 -15.76 7.06
N ARG A 560 -21.18 -15.08 8.22
CA ARG A 560 -22.38 -14.61 8.91
C ARG A 560 -22.34 -13.12 9.19
N VAL A 561 -23.51 -12.49 9.21
CA VAL A 561 -23.69 -11.11 9.62
C VAL A 561 -24.09 -11.08 11.10
N ARG A 562 -23.37 -10.30 11.90
CA ARG A 562 -23.68 -10.08 13.31
C ARG A 562 -23.69 -8.59 13.63
N ALA A 563 -24.43 -8.21 14.66
CA ALA A 563 -24.49 -6.84 15.16
C ALA A 563 -24.29 -6.80 16.66
N VAL A 564 -23.46 -5.87 17.14
CA VAL A 564 -23.57 -5.38 18.51
C VAL A 564 -24.42 -4.11 18.48
N ARG A 565 -25.64 -4.22 18.99
CA ARG A 565 -26.54 -3.09 19.24
C ARG A 565 -26.20 -2.50 20.59
N LEU A 566 -25.90 -1.21 20.67
CA LEU A 566 -25.55 -0.51 21.90
C LEU A 566 -26.38 0.78 22.03
N ASP A 567 -26.97 0.99 23.20
CA ASP A 567 -27.62 2.25 23.59
C ASP A 567 -27.28 2.60 25.04
N ALA A 568 -27.88 3.65 25.58
CA ALA A 568 -27.67 4.08 26.97
C ALA A 568 -27.96 2.95 27.99
N ASP A 569 -28.91 2.06 27.71
CA ASP A 569 -29.34 1.02 28.65
C ASP A 569 -28.39 -0.17 28.65
N GLY A 570 -27.86 -0.56 27.49
CA GLY A 570 -26.95 -1.69 27.42
C GLY A 570 -26.49 -2.04 26.02
N ALA A 571 -25.93 -3.24 25.89
CA ALA A 571 -25.54 -3.80 24.61
C ALA A 571 -26.17 -5.19 24.41
N ARG A 572 -26.48 -5.54 23.16
CA ARG A 572 -27.02 -6.84 22.76
C ARG A 572 -26.26 -7.33 21.52
N LEU A 573 -25.84 -8.60 21.53
CA LEU A 573 -25.27 -9.27 20.35
C LEU A 573 -26.38 -10.00 19.62
N LEU A 574 -26.50 -9.75 18.32
CA LEU A 574 -27.49 -10.38 17.46
C LEU A 574 -26.79 -11.08 16.28
N ASP A 575 -27.18 -12.34 16.03
CA ASP A 575 -26.83 -13.07 14.82
C ASP A 575 -27.92 -12.85 13.78
N LEU A 576 -27.58 -12.11 12.72
CA LEU A 576 -28.52 -11.72 11.66
C LEU A 576 -28.54 -12.75 10.51
N GLY A 577 -27.83 -13.88 10.66
CA GLY A 577 -27.87 -14.99 9.71
C GLY A 577 -26.72 -15.01 8.70
N PRO A 578 -26.85 -15.83 7.64
CA PRO A 578 -25.80 -16.01 6.63
C PRO A 578 -25.58 -14.75 5.79
N LEU A 579 -24.35 -14.55 5.33
CA LEU A 579 -23.94 -13.36 4.57
C LEU A 579 -24.48 -13.30 3.14
N SER A 580 -24.60 -14.45 2.46
CA SER A 580 -24.93 -14.49 1.02
C SER A 580 -26.22 -13.76 0.62
N PRO A 581 -27.35 -13.89 1.36
CA PRO A 581 -28.58 -13.16 1.05
C PRO A 581 -28.42 -11.64 1.08
N TYR A 582 -27.59 -11.11 1.99
CA TYR A 582 -27.29 -9.68 2.05
C TYR A 582 -26.57 -9.24 0.78
N LEU A 583 -25.48 -9.93 0.40
CA LEU A 583 -24.70 -9.58 -0.79
C LEU A 583 -25.50 -9.68 -2.09
N GLU A 584 -26.46 -10.60 -2.17
CA GLU A 584 -27.40 -10.68 -3.29
C GLU A 584 -28.33 -9.47 -3.35
N LEU A 585 -28.98 -9.12 -2.23
CA LEU A 585 -29.90 -7.98 -2.15
C LEU A 585 -29.20 -6.66 -2.45
N VAL A 586 -27.99 -6.46 -1.93
CA VAL A 586 -27.20 -5.25 -2.19
C VAL A 586 -26.88 -5.10 -3.67
N ARG A 587 -26.46 -6.19 -4.34
CA ARG A 587 -26.23 -6.18 -5.79
C ARG A 587 -27.50 -5.84 -6.57
N ARG A 588 -28.63 -6.43 -6.19
CA ARG A 588 -29.92 -6.18 -6.84
C ARG A 588 -30.40 -4.74 -6.66
N ILE A 589 -30.34 -4.20 -5.45
CA ILE A 589 -30.71 -2.81 -5.14
C ILE A 589 -29.91 -1.84 -6.00
N ARG A 590 -28.59 -2.02 -6.08
CA ARG A 590 -27.71 -1.18 -6.91
C ARG A 590 -28.07 -1.27 -8.39
N ALA A 591 -28.32 -2.49 -8.89
CA ALA A 591 -28.70 -2.70 -10.28
C ALA A 591 -30.04 -2.02 -10.62
N ASP A 592 -31.06 -2.19 -9.76
CA ASP A 592 -32.37 -1.55 -9.95
C ASP A 592 -32.26 -0.02 -9.93
N GLN A 593 -31.45 0.55 -9.03
CA GLN A 593 -31.18 2.00 -8.98
C GLN A 593 -30.48 2.50 -10.25
N GLN A 594 -29.52 1.74 -10.78
CA GLN A 594 -28.83 2.10 -12.02
C GLN A 594 -29.77 2.08 -13.23
N VAL A 595 -30.69 1.12 -13.30
CA VAL A 595 -31.72 1.08 -14.36
C VAL A 595 -32.69 2.26 -14.22
N LEU A 596 -33.14 2.59 -13.00
CA LEU A 596 -34.08 3.68 -12.75
C LEU A 596 -33.50 5.07 -13.06
N ALA A 597 -32.19 5.22 -13.04
CA ALA A 597 -31.50 6.44 -13.42
C ALA A 597 -31.56 6.73 -14.94
N ASN A 598 -31.90 5.73 -15.77
CA ASN A 598 -32.08 5.94 -17.20
C ASN A 598 -33.38 6.72 -17.48
N ARG A 599 -33.25 7.92 -18.04
CA ARG A 599 -34.38 8.80 -18.38
C ARG A 599 -35.25 8.27 -19.53
N MET A 600 -34.67 7.45 -20.40
CA MET A 600 -35.36 6.86 -21.55
C MET A 600 -36.15 5.60 -21.19
N LEU A 601 -36.18 5.21 -19.90
CA LEU A 601 -36.88 4.01 -19.45
C LEU A 601 -38.41 4.21 -19.58
N PRO A 602 -39.12 3.37 -20.37
CA PRO A 602 -40.57 3.48 -20.52
C PRO A 602 -41.31 3.32 -19.18
N THR A 603 -42.41 4.06 -18.98
CA THR A 603 -43.19 4.05 -17.73
C THR A 603 -43.58 2.66 -17.23
N PRO A 604 -44.07 1.72 -18.05
CA PRO A 604 -44.40 0.37 -17.57
C PRO A 604 -43.19 -0.39 -17.03
N MET A 605 -42.03 -0.28 -17.71
CA MET A 605 -40.79 -0.90 -17.25
C MET A 605 -40.30 -0.26 -15.94
N ARG A 606 -40.44 1.06 -15.83
CA ARG A 606 -40.10 1.81 -14.63
C ARG A 606 -40.89 1.33 -13.41
N GLU A 607 -42.20 1.12 -13.55
CA GLU A 607 -43.05 0.60 -12.47
C GLU A 607 -42.62 -0.79 -12.01
N VAL A 608 -42.24 -1.67 -12.94
CA VAL A 608 -41.72 -3.01 -12.62
C VAL A 608 -40.41 -2.91 -11.83
N VAL A 609 -39.46 -2.08 -12.27
CA VAL A 609 -38.17 -1.92 -11.60
C VAL A 609 -38.34 -1.26 -10.22
N LEU A 610 -39.23 -0.26 -10.08
CA LEU A 610 -39.58 0.32 -8.78
C LEU A 610 -40.19 -0.72 -7.83
N THR A 611 -41.03 -1.61 -8.33
CA THR A 611 -41.61 -2.71 -7.54
C THR A 611 -40.52 -3.68 -7.07
N SER A 612 -39.57 -4.04 -7.96
CA SER A 612 -38.39 -4.84 -7.62
C SER A 612 -37.56 -4.18 -6.51
N LEU A 613 -37.21 -2.90 -6.68
CA LEU A 613 -36.41 -2.14 -5.73
C LEU A 613 -37.08 -2.07 -4.35
N ARG A 614 -38.37 -1.71 -4.31
CA ARG A 614 -39.15 -1.65 -3.06
C ARG A 614 -39.26 -3.03 -2.39
N GLY A 615 -39.36 -4.10 -3.18
CA GLY A 615 -39.33 -5.47 -2.67
C GLY A 615 -37.99 -5.83 -2.05
N ALA A 616 -36.89 -5.54 -2.73
CA ALA A 616 -35.54 -5.80 -2.26
C ALA A 616 -35.20 -4.99 -0.98
N LEU A 617 -35.56 -3.70 -0.94
CA LEU A 617 -35.38 -2.84 0.23
C LEU A 617 -36.17 -3.34 1.44
N ARG A 618 -37.45 -3.73 1.27
CA ARG A 618 -38.25 -4.33 2.37
C ARG A 618 -37.61 -5.61 2.92
N ARG A 619 -37.10 -6.47 2.04
CA ARG A 619 -36.45 -7.71 2.47
C ARG A 619 -35.13 -7.43 3.20
N LEU A 620 -34.33 -6.50 2.70
CA LEU A 620 -33.09 -6.08 3.36
C LEU A 620 -33.36 -5.44 4.72
N ASP A 621 -34.37 -4.56 4.81
CA ASP A 621 -34.81 -3.92 6.04
C ASP A 621 -35.25 -4.93 7.10
N GLY A 622 -36.06 -5.93 6.71
CA GLY A 622 -36.48 -6.99 7.62
C GLY A 622 -35.32 -7.88 8.10
N LEU A 623 -34.38 -8.23 7.20
CA LEU A 623 -33.20 -9.04 7.55
C LEU A 623 -32.24 -8.28 8.49
N LEU A 624 -32.00 -7.00 8.19
CA LEU A 624 -30.97 -6.22 8.86
C LEU A 624 -31.47 -5.57 10.15
N LEU A 625 -32.67 -4.99 10.14
CA LEU A 625 -33.18 -4.14 11.22
C LEU A 625 -34.34 -4.78 12.01
N GLY A 626 -35.02 -5.77 11.44
CA GLY A 626 -36.23 -6.37 12.02
C GLY A 626 -36.03 -6.96 13.43
N THR A 627 -34.82 -7.41 13.76
CA THR A 627 -34.48 -7.98 15.08
C THR A 627 -33.70 -7.03 15.98
N LEU A 628 -33.30 -5.84 15.48
CA LEU A 628 -32.39 -4.94 16.18
C LEU A 628 -33.08 -3.97 17.15
N ASP A 629 -34.42 -3.96 17.22
CA ASP A 629 -35.19 -3.12 18.15
C ASP A 629 -34.78 -1.62 18.03
N VAL A 630 -34.88 -1.13 16.80
CA VAL A 630 -34.52 0.25 16.38
C VAL A 630 -35.72 1.04 15.85
N ALA A 631 -36.94 0.52 16.00
CA ALA A 631 -38.15 1.19 15.55
C ALA A 631 -38.30 2.55 16.24
N GLY A 632 -38.57 3.60 15.46
CA GLY A 632 -38.74 4.97 15.97
C GLY A 632 -37.45 5.65 16.48
N ARG A 633 -36.29 4.98 16.44
CA ARG A 633 -35.03 5.51 17.00
C ARG A 633 -34.05 5.93 15.91
N HIS A 634 -33.27 6.97 16.21
CA HIS A 634 -32.11 7.37 15.40
C HIS A 634 -30.97 6.36 15.54
N VAL A 635 -30.27 6.10 14.43
CA VAL A 635 -29.25 5.05 14.36
C VAL A 635 -27.91 5.60 13.88
N TYR A 636 -26.83 5.15 14.54
CA TYR A 636 -25.48 5.26 14.02
C TYR A 636 -24.97 3.87 13.65
N VAL A 637 -24.39 3.72 12.47
CA VAL A 637 -23.88 2.44 11.97
C VAL A 637 -22.37 2.50 11.81
N ALA A 638 -21.67 1.64 12.54
CA ALA A 638 -20.26 1.32 12.29
C ALA A 638 -20.18 -0.02 11.55
N ALA A 639 -19.78 0.03 10.28
CA ALA A 639 -19.72 -1.14 9.40
C ALA A 639 -18.57 -1.03 8.40
N ARG A 640 -18.06 -2.18 7.95
CA ARG A 640 -17.11 -2.26 6.83
C ARG A 640 -17.78 -2.86 5.60
N ASP A 641 -17.00 -3.01 4.54
CA ASP A 641 -17.41 -3.64 3.29
C ASP A 641 -18.61 -2.95 2.63
N ARG A 642 -19.40 -3.68 1.83
CA ARG A 642 -20.53 -3.14 1.07
C ARG A 642 -21.69 -2.67 1.95
N ILE A 643 -21.63 -2.89 3.27
CA ILE A 643 -22.66 -2.46 4.21
C ILE A 643 -22.56 -0.96 4.49
N VAL A 644 -21.35 -0.38 4.43
CA VAL A 644 -21.17 1.07 4.65
C VAL A 644 -21.91 1.90 3.59
N SER A 645 -22.01 1.39 2.36
CA SER A 645 -22.62 2.06 1.22
C SER A 645 -24.05 1.59 0.92
N LEU A 646 -24.77 1.02 1.89
CA LEU A 646 -26.20 0.73 1.70
C LEU A 646 -26.99 2.02 1.64
N PRO A 647 -28.08 2.11 0.85
CA PRO A 647 -28.97 3.26 0.87
C PRO A 647 -29.84 3.23 2.14
N TRP A 648 -29.23 3.50 3.30
CA TRP A 648 -29.87 3.36 4.62
C TRP A 648 -31.15 4.17 4.77
N ALA A 649 -31.17 5.39 4.22
CA ALA A 649 -32.35 6.26 4.25
C ALA A 649 -33.50 5.75 3.36
N ALA A 650 -33.22 4.86 2.41
CA ALA A 650 -34.21 4.22 1.55
C ALA A 650 -34.87 2.99 2.19
N LEU A 651 -34.36 2.52 3.33
CA LEU A 651 -34.96 1.39 4.05
C LEU A 651 -36.30 1.81 4.68
N PRO A 652 -37.39 1.05 4.48
CA PRO A 652 -38.73 1.43 4.94
C PRO A 652 -38.81 1.75 6.43
N SER A 653 -38.15 0.98 7.31
CA SER A 653 -38.17 1.25 8.75
C SER A 653 -37.42 2.51 9.16
N ARG A 654 -36.63 3.12 8.26
CA ARG A 654 -35.80 4.31 8.50
C ARG A 654 -36.41 5.59 7.92
N ARG A 655 -37.58 5.53 7.28
CA ARG A 655 -38.26 6.71 6.71
C ARG A 655 -38.47 7.78 7.81
N GLY A 656 -37.95 8.99 7.59
CA GLY A 656 -38.01 10.09 8.55
C GLY A 656 -37.06 9.96 9.76
N LEU A 657 -36.29 8.87 9.89
CA LEU A 657 -35.37 8.64 11.00
C LEU A 657 -33.91 8.80 10.55
N SER A 658 -33.17 9.64 11.28
CA SER A 658 -31.73 9.82 11.04
C SER A 658 -30.96 8.50 11.12
N THR A 659 -30.19 8.21 10.06
CA THR A 659 -29.17 7.17 10.03
C THR A 659 -27.85 7.78 9.58
N VAL A 660 -26.81 7.66 10.41
CA VAL A 660 -25.44 8.12 10.11
C VAL A 660 -24.52 6.91 10.06
N VAL A 661 -23.59 6.88 9.10
CA VAL A 661 -22.77 5.69 8.81
C VAL A 661 -21.28 6.03 8.78
N ASN A 662 -20.44 5.11 9.24
CA ASN A 662 -18.98 5.24 9.14
C ASN A 662 -18.30 3.86 9.19
N SER A 663 -17.00 3.78 8.85
CA SER A 663 -16.21 2.54 8.91
C SER A 663 -15.88 2.10 10.35
N TRP A 664 -16.05 3.01 11.30
CA TRP A 664 -15.74 2.87 12.73
C TRP A 664 -16.58 3.84 13.58
N VAL A 665 -16.56 3.70 14.89
CA VAL A 665 -17.23 4.63 15.82
C VAL A 665 -16.34 5.85 16.07
N ALA A 666 -16.34 6.77 15.09
CA ALA A 666 -15.70 8.07 15.23
C ALA A 666 -16.52 8.96 16.17
N ARG A 667 -15.91 9.55 17.20
CA ARG A 667 -16.58 10.54 18.06
C ARG A 667 -16.39 11.94 17.47
N GLY A 668 -17.49 12.64 17.24
CA GLY A 668 -17.49 13.98 16.65
C GLY A 668 -17.83 15.06 17.66
N HIS A 669 -17.47 16.31 17.35
CA HIS A 669 -17.81 17.47 18.17
C HIS A 669 -19.28 17.87 18.00
N ALA A 670 -19.91 18.29 19.09
CA ALA A 670 -21.32 18.72 19.11
C ALA A 670 -21.56 20.06 18.39
N ASP A 671 -20.52 20.89 18.27
CA ASP A 671 -20.59 22.29 17.86
C ASP A 671 -20.83 22.45 16.36
N TRP A 672 -22.04 22.15 15.88
CA TRP A 672 -22.48 22.41 14.50
C TRP A 672 -23.22 23.75 14.44
N SER A 673 -22.70 24.68 13.64
CA SER A 673 -23.37 25.94 13.32
C SER A 673 -23.66 25.98 11.82
N PRO A 674 -24.93 26.00 11.39
CA PRO A 674 -25.24 26.21 9.99
C PRO A 674 -24.82 27.62 9.56
N GLY A 675 -24.33 27.75 8.34
CA GLY A 675 -23.96 29.02 7.75
C GLY A 675 -24.10 28.97 6.23
N PRO A 676 -24.17 30.13 5.57
CA PRO A 676 -24.20 30.17 4.13
C PRO A 676 -22.97 29.47 3.56
N GLY A 677 -23.18 28.78 2.45
CA GLY A 677 -22.25 27.82 1.92
C GLY A 677 -21.82 28.09 0.49
N LEU A 678 -21.12 27.11 -0.07
CA LEU A 678 -20.79 27.02 -1.49
C LEU A 678 -21.81 26.13 -2.21
N SER A 679 -22.35 26.56 -3.34
CA SER A 679 -23.19 25.77 -4.25
C SER A 679 -22.56 25.75 -5.64
N VAL A 680 -22.34 24.55 -6.18
CA VAL A 680 -21.60 24.36 -7.45
C VAL A 680 -22.41 23.50 -8.42
N ALA A 681 -22.48 23.95 -9.68
CA ALA A 681 -22.94 23.14 -10.80
C ALA A 681 -21.78 22.75 -11.72
N GLY A 682 -21.51 21.46 -11.83
CA GLY A 682 -20.54 20.89 -12.76
C GLY A 682 -21.04 20.82 -14.21
N SER A 683 -20.16 20.47 -15.14
CA SER A 683 -20.48 20.42 -16.57
C SER A 683 -21.16 19.10 -16.98
N GLY A 684 -21.99 19.12 -18.02
CA GLY A 684 -22.56 17.91 -18.63
C GLY A 684 -23.77 17.29 -17.93
N LEU A 685 -24.37 17.99 -16.96
CA LEU A 685 -25.65 17.63 -16.33
C LEU A 685 -26.70 18.68 -16.69
N VAL A 686 -27.86 18.23 -17.17
CA VAL A 686 -28.94 19.11 -17.66
C VAL A 686 -29.51 20.00 -16.56
N HIS A 687 -29.64 19.48 -15.34
CA HIS A 687 -30.31 20.19 -14.24
C HIS A 687 -29.37 20.64 -13.12
N ALA A 688 -28.06 20.41 -13.23
CA ALA A 688 -27.11 20.79 -12.18
C ALA A 688 -27.13 22.29 -11.86
N VAL A 689 -27.29 23.15 -12.89
CA VAL A 689 -27.40 24.60 -12.70
C VAL A 689 -28.66 24.95 -11.91
N THR A 690 -29.82 24.43 -12.33
CA THR A 690 -31.10 24.66 -11.65
C THR A 690 -31.07 24.17 -10.20
N GLU A 691 -30.48 22.99 -9.96
CA GLU A 691 -30.31 22.45 -8.61
C GLU A 691 -29.44 23.37 -7.74
N ALA A 692 -28.27 23.77 -8.24
CA ALA A 692 -27.34 24.63 -7.53
C ALA A 692 -27.92 26.02 -7.22
N GLU A 693 -28.68 26.60 -8.15
CA GLU A 693 -29.40 27.87 -7.99
C GLU A 693 -30.47 27.78 -6.89
N GLN A 694 -31.28 26.71 -6.88
CA GLN A 694 -32.30 26.51 -5.86
C GLN A 694 -31.71 26.26 -4.47
N VAL A 695 -30.60 25.51 -4.40
CA VAL A 695 -29.84 25.34 -3.17
C VAL A 695 -29.29 26.67 -2.69
N ALA A 696 -28.64 27.46 -3.55
CA ALA A 696 -28.12 28.78 -3.19
C ALA A 696 -29.23 29.72 -2.69
N ALA A 697 -30.38 29.73 -3.36
CA ALA A 697 -31.55 30.52 -2.95
C ALA A 697 -32.05 30.17 -1.54
N THR A 698 -31.87 28.92 -1.09
CA THR A 698 -32.23 28.49 0.27
C THR A 698 -31.39 29.20 1.33
N TRP A 699 -30.14 29.54 1.03
CA TRP A 699 -29.21 30.21 1.95
C TRP A 699 -29.18 31.74 1.81
N GLY A 700 -29.84 32.30 0.80
CA GLY A 700 -29.93 33.75 0.56
C GLY A 700 -28.60 34.36 0.09
N SER A 701 -28.42 35.66 0.31
CA SER A 701 -27.31 36.46 -0.23
C SER A 701 -25.92 36.10 0.33
N GLY A 702 -25.83 35.23 1.34
CA GLY A 702 -24.55 34.79 1.90
C GLY A 702 -23.89 33.64 1.13
N ALA A 703 -24.62 32.91 0.27
CA ALA A 703 -24.10 31.73 -0.40
C ALA A 703 -23.34 32.08 -1.69
N THR A 704 -22.19 31.44 -1.88
CA THR A 704 -21.42 31.51 -3.13
C THR A 704 -21.99 30.52 -4.12
N LEU A 705 -22.36 30.97 -5.31
CA LEU A 705 -22.85 30.14 -6.41
C LEU A 705 -21.80 30.13 -7.54
N LEU A 706 -21.33 28.95 -7.93
CA LEU A 706 -20.43 28.76 -9.07
C LEU A 706 -21.11 27.86 -10.12
N THR A 707 -21.35 28.40 -11.31
CA THR A 707 -22.04 27.70 -12.40
C THR A 707 -21.41 28.01 -13.75
N GLY A 708 -21.61 27.15 -14.75
CA GLY A 708 -21.14 27.42 -16.10
C GLY A 708 -19.61 27.62 -16.14
N PRO A 709 -19.09 28.62 -16.88
CA PRO A 709 -17.65 28.89 -16.96
C PRO A 709 -16.96 29.21 -15.63
N ASP A 710 -17.71 29.70 -14.63
CA ASP A 710 -17.15 30.10 -13.32
C ASP A 710 -16.90 28.91 -12.39
N ALA A 711 -17.53 27.76 -12.65
CA ALA A 711 -17.37 26.53 -11.88
C ALA A 711 -16.06 25.79 -12.25
N THR A 712 -14.92 26.46 -12.12
CA THR A 712 -13.59 25.89 -12.38
C THR A 712 -13.02 25.14 -11.18
N CYS A 713 -12.08 24.22 -11.41
CA CYS A 713 -11.39 23.47 -10.36
C CYS A 713 -10.73 24.41 -9.33
N ALA A 714 -10.08 25.47 -9.80
CA ALA A 714 -9.42 26.45 -8.93
C ALA A 714 -10.43 27.26 -8.09
N ALA A 715 -11.49 27.78 -8.72
CA ALA A 715 -12.51 28.58 -8.02
C ALA A 715 -13.26 27.74 -6.96
N VAL A 716 -13.65 26.51 -7.31
CA VAL A 716 -14.30 25.59 -6.38
C VAL A 716 -13.35 25.25 -5.22
N SER A 717 -12.11 24.88 -5.50
CA SER A 717 -11.12 24.54 -4.47
C SER A 717 -10.86 25.68 -3.48
N GLN A 718 -10.81 26.92 -3.97
CA GLN A 718 -10.64 28.11 -3.14
C GLN A 718 -11.88 28.40 -2.30
N ALA A 719 -13.08 28.28 -2.88
CA ALA A 719 -14.32 28.59 -2.19
C ALA A 719 -14.74 27.51 -1.16
N LEU A 720 -14.16 26.31 -1.24
CA LEU A 720 -14.36 25.24 -0.25
C LEU A 720 -13.78 25.59 1.12
N GLU A 721 -12.68 26.34 1.15
CA GLU A 721 -11.93 26.61 2.38
C GLU A 721 -12.77 27.43 3.36
N GLY A 722 -13.09 26.83 4.52
CA GLY A 722 -13.91 27.45 5.55
C GLY A 722 -15.42 27.47 5.28
N ALA A 723 -15.90 26.94 4.16
CA ALA A 723 -17.34 26.86 3.87
C ALA A 723 -18.05 25.86 4.82
N PRO A 724 -19.05 26.28 5.61
CA PRO A 724 -19.71 25.41 6.58
C PRO A 724 -20.63 24.37 5.91
N VAL A 725 -21.23 24.71 4.77
CA VAL A 725 -22.03 23.81 3.95
C VAL A 725 -21.52 23.92 2.51
N VAL A 726 -21.31 22.78 1.86
CA VAL A 726 -20.87 22.72 0.47
C VAL A 726 -21.82 21.81 -0.29
N HIS A 727 -22.38 22.30 -1.39
CA HIS A 727 -23.20 21.54 -2.31
C HIS A 727 -22.51 21.46 -3.68
N ILE A 728 -22.34 20.26 -4.20
CA ILE A 728 -21.78 20.04 -5.54
C ILE A 728 -22.71 19.10 -6.32
N ALA A 729 -23.34 19.64 -7.36
CA ALA A 729 -24.09 18.90 -8.36
C ALA A 729 -23.23 18.71 -9.61
N ALA A 730 -22.62 17.54 -9.79
CA ALA A 730 -21.64 17.28 -10.85
C ALA A 730 -21.62 15.80 -11.24
N HIS A 731 -21.06 15.45 -12.41
CA HIS A 731 -20.70 14.06 -12.64
C HIS A 731 -19.57 13.66 -11.71
N GLY A 732 -19.73 12.50 -11.08
CA GLY A 732 -18.74 11.91 -10.21
C GLY A 732 -18.12 10.68 -10.86
N THR A 733 -16.83 10.49 -10.68
CA THR A 733 -16.14 9.25 -11.06
C THR A 733 -15.44 8.69 -9.84
N HIS A 734 -15.80 7.46 -9.48
CA HIS A 734 -15.11 6.71 -8.45
C HIS A 734 -14.01 5.88 -9.10
N GLU A 735 -12.77 6.03 -8.63
CA GLU A 735 -11.63 5.21 -9.04
C GLU A 735 -11.31 4.19 -7.93
N PRO A 736 -11.73 2.91 -8.07
CA PRO A 736 -11.62 1.91 -7.00
C PRO A 736 -10.19 1.65 -6.54
N ASP A 737 -9.27 1.61 -7.50
CA ASP A 737 -7.86 1.32 -7.26
C ASP A 737 -7.08 2.57 -6.87
N ASN A 738 -7.60 3.75 -7.22
CA ASN A 738 -6.97 5.05 -6.96
C ASN A 738 -7.95 6.10 -6.40
N PRO A 739 -8.41 5.94 -5.15
CA PRO A 739 -9.50 6.73 -4.57
C PRO A 739 -9.22 8.24 -4.54
N VAL A 740 -7.97 8.65 -4.40
CA VAL A 740 -7.56 10.06 -4.37
C VAL A 740 -7.64 10.74 -5.76
N PHE A 741 -7.80 9.92 -6.81
CA PHE A 741 -8.12 10.35 -8.18
C PHE A 741 -9.60 10.12 -8.53
N SER A 742 -10.45 9.78 -7.55
CA SER A 742 -11.88 10.00 -7.72
C SER A 742 -12.12 11.49 -7.95
N SER A 743 -13.01 11.84 -8.88
CA SER A 743 -13.15 13.22 -9.35
C SER A 743 -14.59 13.69 -9.47
N LEU A 744 -14.76 14.99 -9.35
CA LEU A 744 -15.98 15.72 -9.69
C LEU A 744 -15.74 16.53 -10.96
N LEU A 745 -16.61 16.37 -11.95
CA LEU A 745 -16.44 17.03 -13.24
C LEU A 745 -16.93 18.48 -13.20
N LEU A 746 -16.02 19.41 -13.46
CA LEU A 746 -16.24 20.85 -13.44
C LEU A 746 -16.13 21.46 -14.86
N ALA A 747 -16.10 22.79 -14.96
CA ALA A 747 -16.10 23.51 -16.22
C ALA A 747 -14.81 23.32 -17.04
N ASP A 748 -13.67 23.21 -16.35
CA ASP A 748 -12.32 23.09 -16.91
C ASP A 748 -11.71 21.69 -16.77
N GLY A 749 -12.51 20.70 -16.33
CA GLY A 749 -12.12 19.30 -16.25
C GLY A 749 -12.46 18.63 -14.91
N PRO A 750 -11.91 17.43 -14.64
CA PRO A 750 -12.05 16.75 -13.35
C PRO A 750 -11.27 17.44 -12.22
N LEU A 751 -11.97 17.76 -11.13
CA LEU A 751 -11.40 18.09 -9.82
C LEU A 751 -11.20 16.79 -9.03
N PHE A 752 -9.95 16.41 -8.81
CA PHE A 752 -9.60 15.19 -8.08
C PHE A 752 -9.61 15.39 -6.57
N ALA A 753 -9.90 14.33 -5.81
CA ALA A 753 -9.92 14.38 -4.35
C ALA A 753 -8.59 14.85 -3.73
N HIS A 754 -7.45 14.49 -4.33
CA HIS A 754 -6.14 14.93 -3.83
C HIS A 754 -5.88 16.43 -3.95
N GLU A 755 -6.60 17.12 -4.83
CA GLU A 755 -6.48 18.58 -4.97
C GLU A 755 -7.20 19.34 -3.86
N LEU A 756 -8.06 18.64 -3.11
CA LEU A 756 -8.72 19.15 -1.92
C LEU A 756 -7.85 19.04 -0.67
N ASP A 757 -6.69 18.36 -0.75
CA ASP A 757 -5.83 18.18 0.41
C ASP A 757 -5.17 19.48 0.86
N GLY A 758 -4.96 19.61 2.16
CA GLY A 758 -4.44 20.82 2.78
C GLY A 758 -5.47 21.95 2.93
N ARG A 759 -6.72 21.74 2.47
CA ARG A 759 -7.84 22.65 2.76
C ARG A 759 -8.44 22.32 4.12
N ASP A 760 -8.79 23.35 4.90
CA ASP A 760 -9.49 23.15 6.17
C ASP A 760 -10.97 22.81 5.92
N LEU A 761 -11.29 21.52 5.95
CA LEU A 761 -12.66 21.00 5.89
C LEU A 761 -13.27 20.74 7.28
N SER A 762 -12.58 21.11 8.38
CA SER A 762 -13.00 20.81 9.76
C SER A 762 -14.37 21.36 10.15
N ARG A 763 -14.90 22.32 9.36
CA ARG A 763 -16.21 22.96 9.54
C ARG A 763 -17.25 22.52 8.52
N SER A 764 -16.86 21.79 7.48
CA SER A 764 -17.68 21.59 6.29
C SER A 764 -18.59 20.37 6.40
N VAL A 765 -19.86 20.55 6.06
CA VAL A 765 -20.78 19.48 5.67
C VAL A 765 -20.87 19.45 4.15
N MET A 766 -20.40 18.37 3.55
CA MET A 766 -20.35 18.18 2.10
C MET A 766 -21.62 17.46 1.62
N VAL A 767 -22.32 18.02 0.63
CA VAL A 767 -23.47 17.42 -0.04
C VAL A 767 -23.07 17.18 -1.50
N LEU A 768 -22.84 15.92 -1.84
CA LEU A 768 -22.41 15.49 -3.16
C LEU A 768 -23.60 14.91 -3.92
N SER A 769 -24.22 15.74 -4.75
CA SER A 769 -25.21 15.32 -5.75
C SER A 769 -24.48 14.86 -7.01
N ALA A 770 -23.70 13.80 -6.86
CA ALA A 770 -22.86 13.24 -7.91
C ALA A 770 -23.03 11.72 -7.96
N CYS A 771 -23.19 11.18 -9.17
CA CYS A 771 -23.30 9.74 -9.37
C CYS A 771 -22.01 9.03 -8.93
N ASP A 772 -22.17 7.86 -8.29
CA ASP A 772 -21.09 6.91 -7.94
C ASP A 772 -20.04 7.38 -6.92
N VAL A 773 -20.01 8.65 -6.46
CA VAL A 773 -19.01 9.12 -5.47
C VAL A 773 -19.27 8.65 -4.04
N GLY A 774 -20.50 8.24 -3.73
CA GLY A 774 -20.82 7.54 -2.47
C GLY A 774 -20.50 6.05 -2.51
N SER A 775 -20.12 5.50 -3.67
CA SER A 775 -19.61 4.14 -3.77
C SER A 775 -18.24 4.05 -3.08
N ALA A 776 -18.01 2.95 -2.38
CA ALA A 776 -16.73 2.63 -1.78
C ALA A 776 -16.15 1.37 -2.43
N SER A 777 -14.88 1.41 -2.81
CA SER A 777 -14.10 0.22 -3.09
C SER A 777 -13.65 -0.40 -1.77
N ILE A 778 -13.54 -1.73 -1.77
CA ILE A 778 -13.17 -2.49 -0.58
C ILE A 778 -11.81 -3.08 -0.90
N ARG A 779 -10.76 -2.57 -0.24
CA ARG A 779 -9.44 -3.20 -0.30
C ARG A 779 -9.40 -4.44 0.57
N HIS A 780 -8.43 -5.31 0.30
CA HIS A 780 -8.06 -6.40 1.21
C HIS A 780 -7.71 -5.78 2.57
N GLY A 781 -8.47 -6.16 3.61
CA GLY A 781 -8.46 -5.48 4.92
C GLY A 781 -9.77 -4.76 5.27
N GLY A 782 -10.69 -4.59 4.31
CA GLY A 782 -12.08 -4.19 4.54
C GLY A 782 -12.31 -2.69 4.77
N GLU A 783 -11.26 -1.85 4.73
CA GLU A 783 -11.41 -0.40 4.84
C GLU A 783 -12.07 0.17 3.56
N PRO A 784 -13.18 0.92 3.68
CA PRO A 784 -13.82 1.53 2.54
C PRO A 784 -13.04 2.73 2.04
N LEU A 785 -12.70 2.69 0.77
CA LEU A 785 -11.99 3.76 0.09
C LEU A 785 -12.88 4.37 -0.99
N GLY A 786 -13.07 5.67 -0.93
CA GLY A 786 -13.89 6.44 -1.87
C GLY A 786 -13.82 7.93 -1.53
N LEU A 787 -14.41 8.77 -2.37
CA LEU A 787 -14.36 10.23 -2.17
C LEU A 787 -14.92 10.64 -0.80
N THR A 788 -15.97 9.95 -0.32
CA THR A 788 -16.55 10.20 1.00
C THR A 788 -15.57 9.92 2.15
N SER A 789 -14.81 8.82 2.10
CA SER A 789 -13.84 8.50 3.15
C SER A 789 -12.64 9.43 3.09
N VAL A 790 -12.20 9.86 1.90
CA VAL A 790 -11.14 10.87 1.74
C VAL A 790 -11.57 12.21 2.34
N LEU A 791 -12.78 12.70 2.03
CA LEU A 791 -13.32 13.95 2.60
C LEU A 791 -13.44 13.91 4.13
N LEU A 792 -13.91 12.79 4.70
CA LEU A 792 -13.97 12.61 6.16
C LEU A 792 -12.56 12.59 6.79
N ARG A 793 -11.57 12.00 6.10
CA ARG A 793 -10.17 11.96 6.57
C ARG A 793 -9.51 13.34 6.50
N MET A 794 -9.92 14.19 5.55
CA MET A 794 -9.53 15.60 5.46
C MET A 794 -10.25 16.50 6.48
N GLY A 795 -11.15 15.94 7.30
CA GLY A 795 -11.77 16.64 8.42
C GLY A 795 -13.21 17.07 8.20
N ALA A 796 -13.84 16.76 7.05
CA ALA A 796 -15.26 17.05 6.83
C ALA A 796 -16.12 16.50 7.97
N ARG A 797 -17.05 17.32 8.48
CA ARG A 797 -17.92 16.97 9.61
C ARG A 797 -18.96 15.92 9.26
N ALA A 798 -19.43 15.96 8.02
CA ALA A 798 -20.27 14.94 7.43
C ALA A 798 -20.18 15.04 5.90
N VAL A 799 -20.42 13.92 5.25
CA VAL A 799 -20.57 13.85 3.80
C VAL A 799 -21.91 13.18 3.50
N ILE A 800 -22.81 13.87 2.83
CA ILE A 800 -24.02 13.30 2.26
C ILE A 800 -23.73 13.02 0.79
N ALA A 801 -23.78 11.76 0.38
CA ALA A 801 -23.44 11.37 -0.98
C ALA A 801 -24.37 10.28 -1.51
N SER A 802 -24.47 10.22 -2.84
CA SER A 802 -25.24 9.20 -3.53
C SER A 802 -24.43 7.91 -3.72
N VAL A 803 -24.96 6.77 -3.24
CA VAL A 803 -24.32 5.44 -3.37
C VAL A 803 -24.72 4.68 -4.63
N ALA A 804 -25.60 5.28 -5.44
CA ALA A 804 -25.99 4.84 -6.77
C ALA A 804 -26.34 6.07 -7.62
N PRO A 805 -26.49 5.95 -8.95
CA PRO A 805 -26.92 7.08 -9.78
C PRO A 805 -28.24 7.69 -9.29
N LEU A 806 -28.24 9.00 -9.05
CA LEU A 806 -29.41 9.77 -8.64
C LEU A 806 -30.01 10.44 -9.87
N ARG A 807 -31.33 10.36 -10.04
CA ARG A 807 -32.02 11.07 -11.12
C ARG A 807 -32.10 12.56 -10.80
N ASP A 808 -31.84 13.39 -11.81
CA ASP A 808 -31.90 14.85 -11.71
C ASP A 808 -33.25 15.38 -11.18
N ASP A 809 -34.38 14.84 -11.63
CA ASP A 809 -35.70 15.33 -11.20
C ASP A 809 -35.97 15.05 -9.71
N VAL A 810 -35.40 13.97 -9.17
CA VAL A 810 -35.43 13.66 -7.74
C VAL A 810 -34.47 14.58 -6.98
N ALA A 811 -33.27 14.82 -7.52
CA ALA A 811 -32.29 15.71 -6.91
C ALA A 811 -32.82 17.14 -6.74
N VAL A 812 -33.46 17.70 -7.78
CA VAL A 812 -34.08 19.04 -7.74
C VAL A 812 -35.15 19.19 -6.65
N ARG A 813 -35.83 18.10 -6.25
CA ARG A 813 -36.80 18.15 -5.13
C ARG A 813 -36.14 17.94 -3.77
N VAL A 814 -35.23 16.96 -3.68
CA VAL A 814 -34.63 16.52 -2.41
C VAL A 814 -33.56 17.50 -1.90
N MET A 815 -32.73 18.04 -2.78
CA MET A 815 -31.57 18.86 -2.37
C MET A 815 -31.99 20.18 -1.71
N PRO A 816 -32.94 20.97 -2.26
CA PRO A 816 -33.44 22.15 -1.55
C PRO A 816 -34.06 21.82 -0.19
N ALA A 817 -34.83 20.72 -0.09
CA ALA A 817 -35.44 20.28 1.17
C ALA A 817 -34.38 19.89 2.22
N LEU A 818 -33.31 19.20 1.79
CA LEU A 818 -32.15 18.88 2.62
C LEU A 818 -31.46 20.15 3.13
N HIS A 819 -31.17 21.11 2.24
CA HIS A 819 -30.53 22.37 2.61
C HIS A 819 -31.40 23.23 3.53
N HIS A 820 -32.73 23.21 3.37
CA HIS A 820 -33.64 23.84 4.32
C HIS A 820 -33.46 23.24 5.72
N GLY A 821 -33.36 21.90 5.82
CA GLY A 821 -33.07 21.21 7.09
C GLY A 821 -31.77 21.63 7.73
N LEU A 822 -30.69 21.68 6.95
CA LEU A 822 -29.39 22.14 7.43
C LEU A 822 -29.46 23.58 7.93
N ARG A 823 -30.10 24.48 7.16
CA ARG A 823 -30.28 25.89 7.51
C ARG A 823 -31.09 26.09 8.79
N ASP A 824 -32.12 25.26 9.00
CA ASP A 824 -32.93 25.25 10.21
C ASP A 824 -32.18 24.68 11.44
N GLY A 825 -30.91 24.30 11.29
CA GLY A 825 -30.07 23.77 12.36
C GLY A 825 -30.18 22.25 12.56
N LEU A 826 -30.90 21.52 11.71
CA LEU A 826 -30.88 20.06 11.78
C LEU A 826 -29.48 19.53 11.47
N ARG A 827 -29.05 18.53 12.26
CA ARG A 827 -27.82 17.80 11.97
C ARG A 827 -27.95 17.07 10.61
N PRO A 828 -26.85 16.84 9.87
CA PRO A 828 -26.88 16.32 8.50
C PRO A 828 -27.73 15.06 8.30
N GLY A 829 -27.58 14.06 9.18
CA GLY A 829 -28.37 12.83 9.07
C GLY A 829 -29.88 13.03 9.32
N ALA A 830 -30.27 14.02 10.13
CA ALA A 830 -31.67 14.35 10.38
C ALA A 830 -32.26 15.18 9.24
N ALA A 831 -31.48 16.12 8.70
CA ALA A 831 -31.84 16.89 7.52
C ALA A 831 -32.09 15.96 6.31
N LEU A 832 -31.21 14.97 6.07
CA LEU A 832 -31.40 13.97 5.03
C LEU A 832 -32.66 13.13 5.26
N ALA A 833 -32.85 12.62 6.47
CA ALA A 833 -34.02 11.81 6.80
C ALA A 833 -35.33 12.58 6.58
N ARG A 834 -35.37 13.87 6.93
CA ARG A 834 -36.52 14.76 6.67
C ARG A 834 -36.74 14.98 5.17
N ALA A 835 -35.68 15.26 4.41
CA ALA A 835 -35.76 15.57 2.99
C ALA A 835 -36.29 14.40 2.14
N VAL A 836 -35.93 13.16 2.50
CA VAL A 836 -36.39 11.97 1.75
C VAL A 836 -37.67 11.35 2.33
N ALA A 837 -38.17 11.87 3.46
CA ALA A 837 -39.31 11.29 4.17
C ALA A 837 -40.61 11.32 3.36
N ASP A 838 -40.78 12.26 2.44
CA ASP A 838 -41.99 12.39 1.62
C ASP A 838 -41.77 12.00 0.15
N GLU A 839 -40.55 11.63 -0.23
CA GLU A 839 -40.29 11.19 -1.59
C GLU A 839 -40.98 9.84 -1.89
N PRO A 840 -41.67 9.73 -3.04
CA PRO A 840 -42.36 8.51 -3.44
C PRO A 840 -41.40 7.41 -3.91
N GLU A 841 -40.19 7.80 -4.32
CA GLU A 841 -39.17 6.88 -4.81
C GLU A 841 -38.03 6.74 -3.81
N PRO A 842 -37.47 5.53 -3.64
CA PRO A 842 -36.34 5.33 -2.74
C PRO A 842 -35.10 6.08 -3.24
N VAL A 843 -34.59 7.01 -2.42
CA VAL A 843 -33.46 7.86 -2.77
C VAL A 843 -32.13 7.22 -2.32
N PRO A 844 -31.14 7.05 -3.22
CA PRO A 844 -29.85 6.41 -2.90
C PRO A 844 -28.86 7.29 -2.12
N LEU A 845 -29.34 8.13 -1.20
CA LEU A 845 -28.47 9.01 -0.40
C LEU A 845 -28.12 8.41 0.96
N VAL A 846 -26.88 8.64 1.39
CA VAL A 846 -26.36 8.22 2.70
C VAL A 846 -25.66 9.39 3.37
N CYS A 847 -25.85 9.53 4.68
CA CYS A 847 -25.10 10.45 5.51
C CYS A 847 -23.93 9.71 6.16
N PHE A 848 -22.71 10.04 5.74
CA PHE A 848 -21.48 9.58 6.35
C PHE A 848 -20.95 10.62 7.34
N GLY A 849 -20.48 10.19 8.51
CA GLY A 849 -19.96 11.12 9.50
C GLY A 849 -19.68 10.48 10.85
N PRO A 850 -19.17 11.26 11.82
CA PRO A 850 -18.93 10.77 13.17
C PRO A 850 -20.22 10.68 13.98
N LEU A 851 -20.18 9.89 15.05
CA LEU A 851 -21.18 9.87 16.09
C LEU A 851 -21.05 11.16 16.90
N VAL A 852 -22.07 12.00 16.80
CA VAL A 852 -22.22 13.20 17.62
C VAL A 852 -23.29 12.95 18.66
N LEU A 853 -22.98 13.13 19.94
CA LEU A 853 -23.93 12.85 21.03
C LEU A 853 -24.74 14.06 21.46
#